data_AF-A0A629AT64-F1
#
_entry.id   AF-A0A629AT64-F1
#
_cell.length_a   1.000
_cell.length_b   1.000
_cell.length_c   1.000
_cell.angle_alpha   90.00
_cell.angle_beta   90.00
_cell.angle_gamma   90.00
#
_symmetry.space_group_name_H-M   'P 1'
#
loop_
_entity.id
_entity.type
_entity.pdbx_description
1 polymer ?
#
loop_
_entity_poly.entity_id
_entity_poly.type
_entity_poly.pdbx_seq_one_letter_code
_entity_poly.pdbx_strand_id
1 'polypeptide(L)'
;MADNQVSYADAQPHVLDASTPPISYSGTDEGAALYVSGVATVGWQPTTVTGTGLVIETSGGGADDPDGGKYVSNAISLDHYAILELTDAKITTTGIYTQGISAADGSTLRLTDSTLTIDGNFGVMTLYTGSEATLDGTIVEAANSSSAQVQQGSTLNVLDGSTITLAQGQINVVAGNTATDEGSTLNLSDSSVSSAGTMSTIQGTNKAALNLTNATITHTNASGAAVQANNATTLDITGGNITSAGTGVYILASDARIDGATINADGDGIFITSKRKLDGYEDLNALTVSDANVTSKTVALNIDGSTTINDPIELTNSTFTAPTAIKLGSKATIQAEKTMLTGNIVQTDASSSSLSLSQGSTLTGSVDAMFTTLSLDDTSQWNMTDPSTVGNLTNDGDITLGNASGSTGTLLTVDNTLTLQDGSQINATLDTANSAPIIKAANVTLDGTLNLSSTATFVAPETDEHFGSITLIDSQTAITTDFDSVTLDADTSAMPDYLTINAGVDANDNTNYELSTGLSWYAGANSARAAHGTFTVDAGSTFTVTSELDETTATSNWNGSKLTKQGDGTLILSNTGNDYGDTEIDGGILAAKDAAALGTGDVTIAESATLALSQGTLDNNVTGEGQIVKSGSDELIVTGDNNYSGGTTISGGTLTADHADSLGSGDIDNSGVLKVGEGELENILSGSGSLVKTGTGELTLSGDNTYSGGTTITGGTLTADHADSLGSGDIDNSGVLKVGEGDLENTLSGSGSLVKTGTGELTLSGGNDYSGGTTIIGGTLTADH
;
A
#
# COMPACT_ATOMS: atom_id res chain seq x y z
N MET A 1 45.33 -51.13 36.45
CA MET A 1 46.74 -50.67 36.42
C MET A 1 46.93 -49.77 37.63
N ALA A 2 48.14 -49.75 38.19
CA ALA A 2 48.44 -49.36 39.57
C ALA A 2 47.73 -48.08 40.05
N ASP A 3 47.22 -48.12 41.29
CA ASP A 3 46.80 -46.95 42.06
C ASP A 3 48.01 -46.03 42.26
N ASN A 4 47.97 -44.85 41.65
CA ASN A 4 48.94 -43.77 41.85
C ASN A 4 48.19 -42.49 42.19
N GLN A 5 47.32 -42.58 43.20
CA GLN A 5 46.57 -41.45 43.71
C GLN A 5 47.54 -40.44 44.33
N VAL A 6 47.35 -39.16 44.01
CA VAL A 6 48.10 -38.03 44.55
C VAL A 6 47.15 -37.17 45.38
N SER A 7 47.59 -36.79 46.59
CA SER A 7 46.79 -36.01 47.54
C SER A 7 47.63 -34.93 48.20
N TYR A 8 47.16 -33.69 48.17
CA TYR A 8 47.79 -32.53 48.80
C TYR A 8 46.80 -31.80 49.70
N ALA A 9 47.11 -31.72 51.00
CA ALA A 9 46.27 -31.05 52.00
C ALA A 9 47.13 -30.46 53.13
N ASP A 10 48.09 -29.60 52.79
CA ASP A 10 49.14 -29.14 53.69
C ASP A 10 49.38 -27.61 53.67
N ALA A 11 48.56 -26.85 52.92
CA ALA A 11 48.71 -25.42 52.73
C ALA A 11 50.10 -25.02 52.21
N GLN A 12 50.71 -25.89 51.39
CA GLN A 12 51.97 -25.62 50.69
C GLN A 12 51.77 -25.56 49.17
N PRO A 13 52.69 -24.88 48.45
CA PRO A 13 52.76 -24.95 47.01
C PRO A 13 53.46 -26.24 46.56
N HIS A 14 52.91 -26.88 45.52
CA HIS A 14 53.46 -28.08 44.87
C HIS A 14 53.60 -27.83 43.37
N VAL A 15 54.68 -28.36 42.80
CA VAL A 15 54.96 -28.27 41.35
C VAL A 15 55.10 -29.70 40.81
N LEU A 16 54.29 -30.02 39.81
CA LEU A 16 54.31 -31.28 39.09
C LEU A 16 54.75 -31.04 37.64
N ASP A 17 55.39 -32.01 37.02
CA ASP A 17 55.80 -31.92 35.62
C ASP A 17 55.60 -33.25 34.88
N ALA A 18 55.96 -33.28 33.60
CA ALA A 18 55.86 -34.48 32.75
C ALA A 18 56.72 -35.67 33.23
N SER A 19 57.62 -35.49 34.19
CA SER A 19 58.34 -36.60 34.84
C SER A 19 57.52 -37.27 35.94
N THR A 20 56.45 -36.62 36.40
CA THR A 20 55.48 -37.21 37.33
C THR A 20 54.84 -38.43 36.66
N PRO A 21 54.90 -39.62 37.29
CA PRO A 21 54.21 -40.79 36.75
C PRO A 21 52.71 -40.51 36.59
N PRO A 22 52.02 -41.15 35.63
CA PRO A 22 50.58 -40.98 35.45
C PRO A 22 49.83 -41.12 36.78
N ILE A 23 49.03 -40.10 37.11
CA ILE A 23 48.26 -40.02 38.33
C ILE A 23 46.96 -40.79 38.08
N SER A 24 46.69 -41.83 38.87
CA SER A 24 45.59 -42.75 38.56
C SER A 24 44.82 -43.21 39.78
N TYR A 25 43.50 -43.32 39.62
CA TYR A 25 42.61 -43.93 40.61
C TYR A 25 41.70 -44.99 39.98
N SER A 26 41.73 -46.21 40.53
CA SER A 26 40.93 -47.34 40.04
C SER A 26 40.12 -48.06 41.12
N GLY A 27 40.12 -47.54 42.35
CA GLY A 27 39.36 -48.09 43.47
C GLY A 27 37.85 -48.03 43.24
N THR A 28 37.09 -48.97 43.80
CA THR A 28 35.62 -49.03 43.64
C THR A 28 34.87 -48.07 44.57
N ASP A 29 35.54 -47.56 45.60
CA ASP A 29 34.98 -46.64 46.58
C ASP A 29 35.17 -45.17 46.12
N GLU A 30 34.68 -44.22 46.91
CA GLU A 30 34.90 -42.80 46.68
C GLU A 30 36.40 -42.46 46.66
N GLY A 31 36.81 -41.63 45.70
CA GLY A 31 38.20 -41.19 45.61
C GLY A 31 38.45 -40.31 44.40
N ALA A 32 39.67 -39.80 44.31
CA ALA A 32 40.12 -38.98 43.18
C ALA A 32 41.53 -39.39 42.75
N ALA A 33 41.85 -39.31 41.46
CA ALA A 33 43.24 -39.51 41.02
C ALA A 33 44.15 -38.40 41.58
N LEU A 34 43.74 -37.13 41.43
CA LEU A 34 44.37 -35.98 42.07
C LEU A 34 43.39 -35.32 43.06
N TYR A 35 43.74 -35.29 44.34
CA TYR A 35 43.00 -34.58 45.38
C TYR A 35 43.81 -33.39 45.92
N VAL A 36 43.20 -32.21 45.97
CA VAL A 36 43.83 -31.02 46.57
C VAL A 36 42.84 -30.35 47.51
N SER A 37 43.26 -30.06 48.73
CA SER A 37 42.43 -29.38 49.72
C SER A 37 43.18 -28.31 50.49
N GLY A 38 42.55 -27.18 50.78
CA GLY A 38 43.10 -26.21 51.73
C GLY A 38 43.06 -26.72 53.17
N VAL A 39 43.73 -26.00 54.08
CA VAL A 39 43.85 -26.40 55.48
C VAL A 39 43.22 -25.35 56.40
N ALA A 40 42.36 -25.80 57.30
CA ALA A 40 41.78 -24.96 58.34
C ALA A 40 42.83 -24.67 59.43
N THR A 41 43.25 -23.40 59.55
CA THR A 41 44.15 -22.93 60.62
C THR A 41 43.48 -21.80 61.41
N VAL A 42 43.74 -20.53 61.07
CA VAL A 42 43.02 -19.33 61.51
C VAL A 42 42.46 -18.66 60.26
N GLY A 43 41.37 -19.24 59.75
CA GLY A 43 40.93 -19.06 58.36
C GLY A 43 41.42 -20.22 57.47
N TRP A 44 40.86 -20.31 56.27
CA TRP A 44 41.30 -21.27 55.27
C TRP A 44 42.61 -20.80 54.63
N GLN A 45 43.59 -21.70 54.54
CA GLN A 45 44.83 -21.47 53.81
C GLN A 45 44.84 -22.37 52.57
N PRO A 46 45.06 -21.82 51.36
CA PRO A 46 45.02 -22.59 50.13
C PRO A 46 46.22 -23.55 50.05
N THR A 47 45.97 -24.76 49.58
CA THR A 47 47.02 -25.61 49.01
C THR A 47 47.06 -25.34 47.52
N THR A 48 48.24 -25.05 46.96
CA THR A 48 48.40 -24.69 45.55
C THR A 48 49.17 -25.77 44.82
N VAL A 49 48.64 -26.25 43.70
CA VAL A 49 49.33 -27.20 42.82
C VAL A 49 49.44 -26.58 41.45
N THR A 50 50.65 -26.54 40.91
CA THR A 50 50.92 -26.13 39.53
C THR A 50 51.51 -27.32 38.77
N GLY A 51 51.14 -27.52 37.50
CA GLY A 51 51.78 -28.58 36.74
C GLY A 51 51.70 -28.48 35.23
N THR A 52 52.62 -29.17 34.55
CA THR A 52 52.70 -29.18 33.08
C THR A 52 52.89 -30.59 32.54
N GLY A 53 52.14 -30.96 31.49
CA GLY A 53 52.33 -32.25 30.80
C GLY A 53 51.87 -33.47 31.61
N LEU A 54 50.89 -33.29 32.50
CA LEU A 54 50.42 -34.35 33.40
C LEU A 54 49.44 -35.29 32.72
N VAL A 55 49.48 -36.57 33.08
CA VAL A 55 48.45 -37.56 32.71
C VAL A 55 47.68 -37.96 33.96
N ILE A 56 46.37 -37.71 33.98
CA ILE A 56 45.47 -37.97 35.11
C ILE A 56 44.33 -38.88 34.65
N GLU A 57 44.21 -40.07 35.23
CA GLU A 57 43.28 -41.11 34.78
C GLU A 57 42.41 -41.63 35.93
N THR A 58 41.11 -41.78 35.70
CA THR A 58 40.23 -42.46 36.66
C THR A 58 39.37 -43.52 35.98
N SER A 59 39.28 -44.69 36.60
CA SER A 59 38.44 -45.80 36.14
C SER A 59 37.62 -46.43 37.28
N GLY A 60 37.60 -45.77 38.44
CA GLY A 60 37.06 -46.30 39.69
C GLY A 60 35.53 -46.22 39.84
N GLY A 61 35.09 -46.36 41.10
CA GLY A 61 33.72 -46.16 41.55
C GLY A 61 32.86 -47.43 41.49
N GLY A 62 31.60 -47.28 41.89
CA GLY A 62 30.56 -48.32 41.73
C GLY A 62 30.34 -49.27 42.90
N ALA A 63 31.10 -49.14 44.00
CA ALA A 63 30.73 -49.76 45.27
C ALA A 63 29.46 -49.09 45.85
N ASP A 64 28.73 -49.82 46.69
CA ASP A 64 27.51 -49.33 47.32
C ASP A 64 27.85 -48.24 48.33
N ASP A 65 27.21 -47.07 48.16
CA ASP A 65 27.27 -45.99 49.14
C ASP A 65 26.35 -46.35 50.33
N PRO A 66 26.86 -46.38 51.57
CA PRO A 66 26.06 -46.61 52.78
C PRO A 66 24.88 -45.63 52.95
N ASP A 67 25.01 -44.42 52.41
CA ASP A 67 23.99 -43.37 52.46
C ASP A 67 23.03 -43.44 51.25
N GLY A 68 23.25 -44.42 50.36
CA GLY A 68 22.38 -44.77 49.24
C GLY A 68 22.94 -44.32 47.90
N GLY A 69 22.98 -45.25 46.93
CA GLY A 69 23.53 -45.01 45.60
C GLY A 69 24.85 -45.72 45.39
N LYS A 70 25.71 -45.15 44.55
CA LYS A 70 27.00 -45.73 44.15
C LYS A 70 28.08 -44.67 44.30
N TYR A 71 29.22 -45.05 44.87
CA TYR A 71 30.36 -44.15 44.95
C TYR A 71 30.83 -43.73 43.56
N VAL A 72 31.17 -42.45 43.45
CA VAL A 72 31.68 -41.82 42.23
C VAL A 72 33.16 -41.51 42.43
N SER A 73 33.98 -41.82 41.44
CA SER A 73 35.40 -41.50 41.47
C SER A 73 35.75 -40.37 40.53
N ASN A 74 36.51 -39.39 41.03
CA ASN A 74 36.89 -38.20 40.29
C ASN A 74 38.27 -38.39 39.63
N ALA A 75 38.53 -37.72 38.50
CA ALA A 75 39.91 -37.58 38.02
C ALA A 75 40.62 -36.51 38.88
N ILE A 76 39.94 -35.39 39.10
CA ILE A 76 40.41 -34.29 39.93
C ILE A 76 39.32 -33.96 40.96
N SER A 77 39.71 -33.81 42.23
CA SER A 77 38.85 -33.29 43.29
C SER A 77 39.55 -32.16 44.04
N LEU A 78 38.89 -31.00 44.08
CA LEU A 78 39.35 -29.78 44.74
C LEU A 78 38.37 -29.38 45.83
N ASP A 79 38.89 -29.05 47.00
CA ASP A 79 38.05 -28.76 48.14
C ASP A 79 38.66 -27.67 49.04
N HIS A 80 37.82 -26.92 49.74
CA HIS A 80 38.22 -25.91 50.72
C HIS A 80 39.30 -24.92 50.22
N TYR A 81 38.97 -24.03 49.27
CA TYR A 81 39.87 -23.00 48.73
C TYR A 81 41.19 -23.54 48.15
N ALA A 82 41.18 -24.77 47.61
CA ALA A 82 42.33 -25.30 46.88
C ALA A 82 42.56 -24.52 45.58
N ILE A 83 43.82 -24.45 45.12
CA ILE A 83 44.19 -23.81 43.86
C ILE A 83 44.93 -24.82 43.00
N LEU A 84 44.42 -25.14 41.82
CA LEU A 84 45.05 -26.05 40.87
C LEU A 84 45.21 -25.37 39.51
N GLU A 85 46.44 -25.27 39.02
CA GLU A 85 46.75 -24.74 37.70
C GLU A 85 47.53 -25.77 36.88
N LEU A 86 46.95 -26.25 35.78
CA LEU A 86 47.57 -27.24 34.90
C LEU A 86 47.69 -26.70 33.48
N THR A 87 48.80 -27.02 32.83
CA THR A 87 49.05 -26.72 31.42
C THR A 87 49.37 -28.01 30.67
N ASP A 88 48.83 -28.20 29.46
CA ASP A 88 49.08 -29.41 28.64
C ASP A 88 48.78 -30.70 29.42
N ALA A 89 47.71 -30.70 30.22
CA ALA A 89 47.29 -31.88 30.98
C ALA A 89 46.36 -32.75 30.15
N LYS A 90 46.52 -34.07 30.24
CA LYS A 90 45.60 -35.06 29.70
C LYS A 90 44.85 -35.73 30.82
N ILE A 91 43.55 -35.47 30.90
CA ILE A 91 42.66 -35.99 31.91
C ILE A 91 41.69 -36.97 31.24
N THR A 92 41.57 -38.19 31.74
CA THR A 92 40.73 -39.21 31.11
C THR A 92 39.92 -40.00 32.14
N THR A 93 38.65 -40.24 31.85
CA THR A 93 37.78 -41.11 32.65
C THR A 93 37.25 -42.26 31.81
N THR A 94 37.28 -43.50 32.33
CA THR A 94 36.90 -44.72 31.57
C THR A 94 35.89 -45.62 32.29
N GLY A 95 35.59 -45.37 33.56
CA GLY A 95 34.64 -46.16 34.35
C GLY A 95 33.23 -45.56 34.35
N ILE A 96 32.19 -46.39 34.40
CA ILE A 96 30.80 -45.90 34.39
C ILE A 96 30.47 -44.97 35.59
N TYR A 97 31.09 -45.18 36.75
CA TYR A 97 30.92 -44.40 37.98
C TYR A 97 32.04 -43.37 38.16
N THR A 98 32.53 -42.79 37.06
CA THR A 98 33.57 -41.77 37.11
C THR A 98 33.06 -40.41 36.68
N GLN A 99 33.65 -39.38 37.27
CA GLN A 99 33.48 -37.97 36.94
C GLN A 99 34.85 -37.36 36.63
N GLY A 100 34.89 -36.37 35.73
CA GLY A 100 36.13 -35.66 35.42
C GLY A 100 36.62 -34.85 36.61
N ILE A 101 35.94 -33.75 36.91
CA ILE A 101 36.38 -32.77 37.91
C ILE A 101 35.27 -32.54 38.94
N SER A 102 35.62 -32.53 40.22
CA SER A 102 34.79 -31.98 41.29
C SER A 102 35.52 -30.82 41.95
N ALA A 103 34.89 -29.65 42.07
CA ALA A 103 35.48 -28.51 42.77
C ALA A 103 34.47 -27.84 43.69
N ALA A 104 34.85 -27.69 44.95
CA ALA A 104 33.98 -27.22 46.03
C ALA A 104 34.58 -26.07 46.83
N ASP A 105 33.74 -25.41 47.61
CA ASP A 105 34.10 -24.55 48.74
C ASP A 105 35.15 -23.48 48.40
N GLY A 106 34.87 -22.68 47.36
CA GLY A 106 35.73 -21.58 46.93
C GLY A 106 37.04 -22.00 46.26
N SER A 107 37.19 -23.28 45.91
CA SER A 107 38.38 -23.77 45.19
C SER A 107 38.44 -23.27 43.75
N THR A 108 39.66 -23.12 43.22
CA THR A 108 39.92 -22.62 41.87
C THR A 108 40.69 -23.64 41.03
N LEU A 109 40.26 -23.87 39.80
CA LEU A 109 40.92 -24.69 38.79
C LEU A 109 41.21 -23.85 37.55
N ARG A 110 42.42 -23.97 37.00
CA ARG A 110 42.74 -23.49 35.65
C ARG A 110 43.39 -24.60 34.83
N LEU A 111 42.81 -24.90 33.68
CA LEU A 111 43.36 -25.79 32.67
C LEU A 111 43.72 -24.94 31.44
N THR A 112 44.98 -24.95 31.05
CA THR A 112 45.48 -24.28 29.83
C THR A 112 45.96 -25.33 28.84
N ASP A 113 45.57 -25.23 27.56
CA ASP A 113 45.96 -26.13 26.47
C ASP A 113 45.80 -27.63 26.81
N SER A 114 44.77 -27.96 27.59
CA SER A 114 44.60 -29.30 28.16
C SER A 114 43.53 -30.11 27.43
N THR A 115 43.47 -31.41 27.69
CA THR A 115 42.47 -32.32 27.14
C THR A 115 41.74 -33.06 28.25
N LEU A 116 40.42 -33.12 28.16
CA LEU A 116 39.54 -33.82 29.10
C LEU A 116 38.62 -34.76 28.32
N THR A 117 38.91 -36.07 28.38
CA THR A 117 38.11 -37.11 27.71
C THR A 117 37.28 -37.88 28.75
N ILE A 118 35.96 -37.80 28.66
CA ILE A 118 35.01 -38.32 29.64
C ILE A 118 34.19 -39.46 29.04
N ASP A 119 34.56 -40.70 29.39
CA ASP A 119 33.74 -41.89 29.11
C ASP A 119 32.90 -42.32 30.33
N GLY A 120 33.03 -41.62 31.45
CA GLY A 120 32.16 -41.81 32.62
C GLY A 120 30.75 -41.24 32.42
N ASN A 121 29.81 -41.63 33.29
CA ASN A 121 28.40 -41.20 33.24
C ASN A 121 28.02 -40.13 34.28
N PHE A 122 28.94 -39.74 35.17
CA PHE A 122 28.64 -38.85 36.30
C PHE A 122 29.03 -37.39 36.06
N GLY A 123 29.43 -37.04 34.84
CA GLY A 123 29.65 -35.66 34.43
C GLY A 123 31.08 -35.34 34.03
N VAL A 124 31.18 -34.25 33.28
CA VAL A 124 32.44 -33.62 32.90
C VAL A 124 33.05 -32.95 34.13
N MET A 125 32.23 -32.12 34.79
CA MET A 125 32.61 -31.44 36.01
C MET A 125 31.40 -31.07 36.86
N THR A 126 31.61 -30.97 38.17
CA THR A 126 30.68 -30.34 39.11
C THR A 126 31.39 -29.25 39.90
N LEU A 127 30.88 -28.02 39.82
CA LEU A 127 31.35 -26.86 40.57
C LEU A 127 30.25 -26.45 41.56
N TYR A 128 30.57 -26.39 42.86
CA TYR A 128 29.62 -26.00 43.88
C TYR A 128 30.26 -25.19 45.02
N THR A 129 29.43 -24.47 45.76
CA THR A 129 29.81 -23.61 46.90
C THR A 129 30.85 -22.55 46.52
N GLY A 130 30.56 -21.76 45.48
CA GLY A 130 31.38 -20.63 45.05
C GLY A 130 32.74 -21.01 44.45
N SER A 131 32.89 -22.23 43.93
CA SER A 131 34.12 -22.64 43.26
C SER A 131 34.22 -22.06 41.85
N GLU A 132 35.44 -22.02 41.31
CA GLU A 132 35.73 -21.46 40.00
C GLU A 132 36.56 -22.44 39.16
N ALA A 133 36.17 -22.66 37.91
CA ALA A 133 36.99 -23.39 36.95
C ALA A 133 37.18 -22.58 35.67
N THR A 134 38.41 -22.52 35.18
CA THR A 134 38.78 -21.87 33.92
C THR A 134 39.35 -22.91 32.96
N LEU A 135 38.74 -23.02 31.80
CA LEU A 135 39.19 -23.81 30.65
C LEU A 135 39.70 -22.83 29.60
N ASP A 136 40.98 -22.87 29.29
CA ASP A 136 41.68 -21.96 28.38
C ASP A 136 42.42 -22.82 27.34
N GLY A 137 42.13 -22.62 26.04
CA GLY A 137 42.63 -23.49 24.96
C GLY A 137 42.32 -24.99 25.15
N THR A 138 41.33 -25.34 25.96
CA THR A 138 41.12 -26.70 26.46
C THR A 138 40.06 -27.44 25.66
N ILE A 139 40.34 -28.71 25.35
CA ILE A 139 39.44 -29.60 24.61
C ILE A 139 38.75 -30.55 25.59
N VAL A 140 37.43 -30.55 25.60
CA VAL A 140 36.59 -31.45 26.38
C VAL A 140 35.74 -32.31 25.45
N GLU A 141 35.81 -33.62 25.60
CA GLU A 141 35.00 -34.59 24.86
C GLU A 141 34.29 -35.52 25.85
N ALA A 142 32.96 -35.55 25.81
CA ALA A 142 32.14 -36.41 26.66
C ALA A 142 31.26 -37.35 25.81
N ALA A 143 31.51 -38.65 25.90
CA ALA A 143 30.88 -39.65 25.03
C ALA A 143 29.46 -40.07 25.49
N ASN A 144 29.08 -39.79 26.74
CA ASN A 144 27.81 -40.22 27.33
C ASN A 144 26.90 -39.03 27.66
N SER A 145 25.90 -39.23 28.54
CA SER A 145 25.03 -38.19 29.10
C SER A 145 25.72 -37.27 30.13
N SER A 146 27.05 -37.26 30.13
CA SER A 146 27.85 -36.48 31.08
C SER A 146 27.73 -34.99 30.79
N SER A 147 27.37 -34.25 31.82
CA SER A 147 27.13 -32.80 31.78
C SER A 147 28.17 -32.05 32.60
N ALA A 148 28.36 -30.77 32.33
CA ALA A 148 29.04 -29.85 33.24
C ALA A 148 27.97 -29.20 34.15
N GLN A 149 28.15 -29.27 35.46
CA GLN A 149 27.23 -28.73 36.45
C GLN A 149 27.91 -27.56 37.18
N VAL A 150 27.31 -26.37 37.14
CA VAL A 150 27.80 -25.17 37.82
C VAL A 150 26.71 -24.69 38.73
N GLN A 151 26.92 -24.78 40.04
CA GLN A 151 25.86 -24.54 41.03
C GLN A 151 26.36 -23.76 42.26
N GLN A 152 25.42 -23.24 43.06
CA GLN A 152 25.72 -22.62 44.37
C GLN A 152 26.74 -21.47 44.27
N GLY A 153 26.47 -20.49 43.42
CA GLY A 153 27.32 -19.30 43.23
C GLY A 153 28.65 -19.56 42.53
N SER A 154 28.82 -20.73 41.90
CA SER A 154 30.09 -21.11 41.24
C SER A 154 30.23 -20.50 39.85
N THR A 155 31.45 -20.46 39.33
CA THR A 155 31.77 -19.88 38.02
C THR A 155 32.52 -20.85 37.13
N LEU A 156 32.07 -20.99 35.87
CA LEU A 156 32.81 -21.68 34.82
C LEU A 156 33.21 -20.67 33.74
N ASN A 157 34.52 -20.51 33.52
CA ASN A 157 35.08 -19.75 32.41
C ASN A 157 35.56 -20.71 31.34
N VAL A 158 35.15 -20.51 30.10
CA VAL A 158 35.56 -21.29 28.91
C VAL A 158 36.05 -20.29 27.88
N LEU A 159 37.35 -20.22 27.70
CA LEU A 159 38.06 -19.11 27.07
C LEU A 159 38.97 -19.60 25.95
N ASP A 160 39.38 -18.66 25.09
CA ASP A 160 40.56 -18.74 24.24
C ASP A 160 40.59 -20.00 23.34
N GLY A 161 39.52 -20.23 22.58
CA GLY A 161 39.43 -21.33 21.61
C GLY A 161 39.14 -22.71 22.22
N SER A 162 38.73 -22.75 23.49
CA SER A 162 38.30 -23.99 24.14
C SER A 162 37.11 -24.63 23.41
N THR A 163 37.05 -25.96 23.40
CA THR A 163 35.98 -26.72 22.72
C THR A 163 35.36 -27.73 23.67
N ILE A 164 34.05 -27.71 23.84
CA ILE A 164 33.31 -28.70 24.64
C ILE A 164 32.34 -29.45 23.73
N THR A 165 32.55 -30.77 23.59
CA THR A 165 31.70 -31.65 22.79
C THR A 165 30.98 -32.64 23.70
N LEU A 166 29.66 -32.57 23.73
CA LEU A 166 28.80 -33.39 24.59
C LEU A 166 27.94 -34.32 23.72
N ALA A 167 28.09 -35.63 23.83
CA ALA A 167 27.29 -36.55 23.04
C ALA A 167 25.79 -36.47 23.40
N GLN A 168 25.47 -36.43 24.70
CA GLN A 168 24.09 -36.36 25.19
C GLN A 168 23.88 -35.38 26.36
N GLY A 169 24.96 -34.82 26.93
CA GLY A 169 24.91 -33.92 28.08
C GLY A 169 24.64 -32.46 27.72
N GLN A 170 24.69 -31.62 28.76
CA GLN A 170 24.57 -30.16 28.66
C GLN A 170 25.58 -29.45 29.56
N ILE A 171 25.75 -28.14 29.37
CA ILE A 171 26.28 -27.25 30.42
C ILE A 171 25.07 -26.71 31.19
N ASN A 172 24.99 -27.05 32.47
CA ASN A 172 23.89 -26.66 33.36
C ASN A 172 24.40 -25.69 34.43
N VAL A 173 23.84 -24.49 34.46
CA VAL A 173 24.21 -23.40 35.36
C VAL A 173 23.02 -23.04 36.23
N VAL A 174 23.17 -23.12 37.55
CA VAL A 174 22.05 -23.00 38.50
C VAL A 174 22.49 -22.17 39.71
N ALA A 175 21.71 -21.20 40.22
CA ALA A 175 22.07 -20.52 41.47
C ALA A 175 22.17 -21.49 42.66
N GLY A 176 21.17 -22.34 42.87
CA GLY A 176 21.09 -23.29 43.98
C GLY A 176 19.69 -23.90 44.12
N ASN A 177 19.36 -24.34 45.33
CA ASN A 177 18.10 -25.04 45.64
C ASN A 177 16.97 -24.09 46.04
N THR A 178 17.26 -22.81 46.32
CA THR A 178 16.28 -21.82 46.76
C THR A 178 16.39 -20.51 45.97
N ALA A 179 15.30 -19.74 45.89
CA ALA A 179 15.28 -18.45 45.20
C ALA A 179 16.16 -17.37 45.85
N THR A 180 16.71 -17.61 47.05
CA THR A 180 17.63 -16.71 47.75
C THR A 180 19.11 -17.01 47.48
N ASP A 181 19.41 -18.13 46.81
CA ASP A 181 20.80 -18.53 46.56
C ASP A 181 21.45 -17.59 45.53
N GLU A 182 22.76 -17.40 45.66
CA GLU A 182 23.54 -16.59 44.71
C GLU A 182 23.63 -17.28 43.33
N GLY A 183 23.47 -16.48 42.28
CA GLY A 183 23.55 -16.92 40.89
C GLY A 183 24.90 -17.53 40.52
N SER A 184 24.88 -18.69 39.88
CA SER A 184 26.08 -19.25 39.24
C SER A 184 26.29 -18.65 37.86
N THR A 185 27.54 -18.62 37.42
CA THR A 185 27.94 -17.93 36.19
C THR A 185 28.62 -18.86 35.20
N LEU A 186 28.26 -18.74 33.92
CA LEU A 186 29.03 -19.26 32.80
C LEU A 186 29.54 -18.09 31.97
N ASN A 187 30.86 -18.00 31.81
CA ASN A 187 31.51 -17.11 30.88
C ASN A 187 32.09 -17.95 29.73
N LEU A 188 31.54 -17.81 28.53
CA LEU A 188 32.01 -18.51 27.32
C LEU A 188 32.52 -17.45 26.34
N SER A 189 33.84 -17.34 26.17
CA SER A 189 34.48 -16.36 25.27
C SER A 189 35.29 -17.05 24.19
N ASP A 190 35.06 -16.66 22.94
CA ASP A 190 35.85 -17.08 21.76
C ASP A 190 36.05 -18.62 21.69
N SER A 191 35.02 -19.35 22.10
CA SER A 191 35.06 -20.79 22.37
C SER A 191 33.81 -21.48 21.83
N SER A 192 33.82 -22.81 21.81
CA SER A 192 32.73 -23.60 21.23
C SER A 192 32.15 -24.65 22.17
N VAL A 193 30.83 -24.83 22.09
CA VAL A 193 30.09 -25.89 22.80
C VAL A 193 29.14 -26.57 21.82
N SER A 194 29.16 -27.89 21.77
CA SER A 194 28.22 -28.66 20.96
C SER A 194 27.56 -29.79 21.74
N SER A 195 26.27 -30.02 21.47
CA SER A 195 25.54 -31.18 21.99
C SER A 195 24.61 -31.82 20.96
N ALA A 196 24.55 -33.14 20.99
CA ALA A 196 23.58 -33.94 20.22
C ALA A 196 22.45 -34.54 21.11
N GLY A 197 22.46 -34.24 22.41
CA GLY A 197 21.47 -34.69 23.38
C GLY A 197 20.09 -34.07 23.17
N THR A 198 19.06 -34.61 23.82
CA THR A 198 17.69 -34.07 23.80
C THR A 198 17.50 -32.89 24.78
N MET A 199 18.51 -32.60 25.58
CA MET A 199 18.54 -31.47 26.50
C MET A 199 19.22 -30.29 25.81
N SER A 200 18.93 -29.08 26.25
CA SER A 200 19.54 -27.88 25.67
C SER A 200 21.05 -27.90 25.83
N THR A 201 21.80 -27.39 24.86
CA THR A 201 23.28 -27.44 24.89
C THR A 201 23.84 -26.66 26.08
N ILE A 202 23.30 -25.46 26.30
CA ILE A 202 23.55 -24.63 27.46
C ILE A 202 22.21 -24.31 28.13
N GLN A 203 22.13 -24.51 29.44
CA GLN A 203 20.97 -24.21 30.25
C GLN A 203 21.37 -23.41 31.48
N GLY A 204 20.76 -22.23 31.62
CA GLY A 204 20.77 -21.42 32.84
C GLY A 204 19.42 -21.52 33.52
N THR A 205 19.39 -21.72 34.83
CA THR A 205 18.16 -21.81 35.60
C THR A 205 18.29 -21.11 36.94
N ASN A 206 17.22 -20.47 37.41
CA ASN A 206 17.10 -19.86 38.74
C ASN A 206 18.18 -18.80 38.98
N LYS A 207 18.11 -17.62 38.36
CA LYS A 207 19.11 -16.54 38.53
C LYS A 207 20.54 -16.90 38.09
N ALA A 208 20.69 -17.83 37.16
CA ALA A 208 21.98 -18.04 36.51
C ALA A 208 22.36 -16.81 35.65
N ALA A 209 23.66 -16.59 35.47
CA ALA A 209 24.20 -15.63 34.52
C ALA A 209 24.91 -16.39 33.40
N LEU A 210 24.44 -16.21 32.16
CA LEU A 210 25.04 -16.80 30.96
C LEU A 210 25.63 -15.68 30.11
N ASN A 211 26.96 -15.54 30.13
CA ASN A 211 27.68 -14.53 29.36
C ASN A 211 28.42 -15.20 28.21
N LEU A 212 27.93 -15.02 26.98
CA LEU A 212 28.35 -15.73 25.79
C LEU A 212 28.93 -14.73 24.78
N THR A 213 30.24 -14.62 24.71
CA THR A 213 30.96 -13.66 23.85
C THR A 213 31.67 -14.37 22.71
N ASN A 214 31.36 -14.02 21.46
CA ASN A 214 31.92 -14.65 20.26
C ASN A 214 31.87 -16.19 20.27
N ALA A 215 30.87 -16.75 20.95
CA ALA A 215 30.76 -18.18 21.16
C ALA A 215 30.18 -18.90 19.93
N THR A 216 30.63 -20.12 19.68
CA THR A 216 30.01 -21.02 18.69
C THR A 216 29.26 -22.14 19.40
N ILE A 217 27.92 -22.14 19.29
CA ILE A 217 27.06 -23.06 20.02
C ILE A 217 26.27 -23.90 19.03
N THR A 218 26.36 -25.23 19.13
CA THR A 218 25.70 -26.14 18.20
C THR A 218 24.81 -27.14 18.94
N HIS A 219 23.54 -27.20 18.57
CA HIS A 219 22.60 -28.20 19.04
C HIS A 219 22.05 -29.00 17.86
N THR A 220 22.35 -30.29 17.78
CA THR A 220 21.98 -31.08 16.59
C THR A 220 20.70 -31.90 16.77
N ASN A 221 20.05 -31.81 17.92
CA ASN A 221 18.78 -32.50 18.18
C ASN A 221 17.59 -31.57 17.92
N ALA A 222 16.48 -32.13 17.44
CA ALA A 222 15.25 -31.36 17.25
C ALA A 222 14.52 -31.06 18.57
N SER A 223 14.84 -31.81 19.63
CA SER A 223 14.35 -31.55 20.99
C SER A 223 15.41 -30.81 21.81
N GLY A 224 15.04 -29.67 22.36
CA GLY A 224 15.94 -28.81 23.14
C GLY A 224 16.25 -27.51 22.40
N ALA A 225 17.07 -26.69 23.04
CA ALA A 225 17.57 -25.44 22.48
C ALA A 225 19.10 -25.43 22.42
N ALA A 226 19.67 -24.55 21.59
CA ALA A 226 21.10 -24.29 21.71
C ALA A 226 21.41 -23.56 23.02
N VAL A 227 20.61 -22.55 23.36
CA VAL A 227 20.71 -21.84 24.65
C VAL A 227 19.34 -21.73 25.29
N GLN A 228 19.25 -22.04 26.57
CA GLN A 228 18.01 -21.95 27.35
C GLN A 228 18.23 -21.17 28.65
N ALA A 229 17.46 -20.09 28.83
CA ALA A 229 17.42 -19.28 30.05
C ALA A 229 16.07 -19.48 30.76
N ASN A 230 16.10 -19.98 32.00
CA ASN A 230 14.90 -20.29 32.77
C ASN A 230 14.88 -19.53 34.11
N ASN A 231 13.71 -19.00 34.49
CA ASN A 231 13.39 -18.47 35.82
C ASN A 231 14.40 -17.41 36.31
N ALA A 232 14.21 -16.16 35.89
CA ALA A 232 15.05 -15.01 36.23
C ALA A 232 16.53 -15.18 35.88
N THR A 233 16.86 -16.03 34.91
CA THR A 233 18.21 -16.14 34.35
C THR A 233 18.49 -14.90 33.50
N THR A 234 19.72 -14.39 33.57
CA THR A 234 20.21 -13.35 32.65
C THR A 234 21.04 -14.02 31.56
N LEU A 235 20.67 -13.77 30.31
CA LEU A 235 21.37 -14.24 29.13
C LEU A 235 21.92 -13.05 28.35
N ASP A 236 23.24 -12.94 28.26
CA ASP A 236 23.93 -11.95 27.44
C ASP A 236 24.71 -12.68 26.34
N ILE A 237 24.33 -12.46 25.08
CA ILE A 237 25.02 -12.96 23.90
C ILE A 237 25.61 -11.76 23.18
N THR A 238 26.93 -11.71 23.03
CA THR A 238 27.64 -10.69 22.26
C THR A 238 28.49 -11.35 21.17
N GLY A 239 28.09 -11.22 19.91
CA GLY A 239 28.72 -11.86 18.75
C GLY A 239 28.45 -13.37 18.66
N GLY A 240 29.18 -14.05 17.78
CA GLY A 240 29.18 -15.51 17.69
C GLY A 240 28.10 -16.13 16.81
N ASN A 241 28.05 -17.46 16.82
CA ASN A 241 27.19 -18.28 15.97
C ASN A 241 26.44 -19.33 16.79
N ILE A 242 25.11 -19.34 16.68
CA ILE A 242 24.22 -20.31 17.31
C ILE A 242 23.54 -21.10 16.20
N THR A 243 23.74 -22.42 16.17
CA THR A 243 23.08 -23.33 15.22
C THR A 243 22.30 -24.38 15.97
N SER A 244 21.01 -24.54 15.65
CA SER A 244 20.13 -25.49 16.34
C SER A 244 19.23 -26.25 15.38
N ALA A 245 19.16 -27.58 15.53
CA ALA A 245 18.11 -28.38 14.91
C ALA A 245 16.76 -28.26 15.64
N GLY A 246 16.77 -27.72 16.86
CA GLY A 246 15.58 -27.38 17.65
C GLY A 246 15.40 -25.86 17.71
N THR A 247 15.20 -25.32 18.91
CA THR A 247 15.12 -23.87 19.14
C THR A 247 16.52 -23.24 19.20
N GLY A 248 16.72 -22.06 18.63
CA GLY A 248 17.97 -21.30 18.79
C GLY A 248 18.15 -20.86 20.25
N VAL A 249 17.34 -19.88 20.66
CA VAL A 249 17.33 -19.31 22.02
C VAL A 249 15.96 -19.50 22.65
N TYR A 250 15.92 -20.11 23.83
CA TYR A 250 14.70 -20.36 24.60
C TYR A 250 14.70 -19.52 25.88
N ILE A 251 13.69 -18.68 26.06
CA ILE A 251 13.53 -17.74 27.17
C ILE A 251 12.27 -18.12 27.94
N LEU A 252 12.44 -18.51 29.20
CA LEU A 252 11.35 -18.75 30.14
C LEU A 252 11.48 -17.81 31.33
N ALA A 253 10.57 -16.84 31.43
CA ALA A 253 10.51 -15.89 32.55
C ALA A 253 11.88 -15.27 32.88
N SER A 254 12.65 -14.93 31.85
CA SER A 254 14.08 -14.57 31.95
C SER A 254 14.39 -13.32 31.13
N ASP A 255 15.57 -12.74 31.36
CA ASP A 255 16.07 -11.56 30.65
C ASP A 255 17.10 -11.98 29.62
N ALA A 256 16.99 -11.47 28.39
CA ALA A 256 17.89 -11.81 27.30
C ALA A 256 18.31 -10.57 26.49
N ARG A 257 19.62 -10.41 26.34
CA ARG A 257 20.25 -9.46 25.43
C ARG A 257 21.04 -10.23 24.38
N ILE A 258 20.81 -9.92 23.11
CA ILE A 258 21.48 -10.53 21.98
C ILE A 258 22.05 -9.41 21.10
N ASP A 259 23.36 -9.35 20.97
CA ASP A 259 24.08 -8.25 20.33
C ASP A 259 25.09 -8.80 19.33
N GLY A 260 24.91 -8.61 18.02
CA GLY A 260 25.89 -9.04 17.01
C GLY A 260 25.90 -10.55 16.67
N ALA A 261 24.94 -11.33 17.16
CA ALA A 261 24.93 -12.80 17.00
C ALA A 261 24.24 -13.27 15.71
N THR A 262 24.71 -14.39 15.16
CA THR A 262 23.98 -15.12 14.10
C THR A 262 23.30 -16.36 14.69
N ILE A 263 21.97 -16.46 14.56
CA ILE A 263 21.15 -17.56 15.05
C ILE A 263 20.50 -18.28 13.86
N ASN A 264 20.80 -19.56 13.66
CA ASN A 264 20.21 -20.41 12.65
C ASN A 264 19.48 -21.58 13.32
N ALA A 265 18.16 -21.64 13.17
CA ALA A 265 17.33 -22.67 13.81
C ALA A 265 16.44 -23.43 12.81
N ASP A 266 16.35 -24.74 12.94
CA ASP A 266 15.35 -25.55 12.23
C ASP A 266 13.97 -25.48 12.90
N GLY A 267 13.93 -25.27 14.22
CA GLY A 267 12.75 -24.83 14.95
C GLY A 267 12.73 -23.31 15.09
N ASP A 268 12.15 -22.81 16.18
CA ASP A 268 12.05 -21.37 16.41
C ASP A 268 13.43 -20.73 16.62
N GLY A 269 13.66 -19.55 16.03
CA GLY A 269 14.89 -18.79 16.23
C GLY A 269 15.03 -18.35 17.68
N ILE A 270 14.08 -17.54 18.14
CA ILE A 270 13.92 -17.10 19.52
C ILE A 270 12.51 -17.47 19.99
N PHE A 271 12.41 -18.15 21.13
CA PHE A 271 11.13 -18.55 21.73
C PHE A 271 11.02 -17.96 23.14
N ILE A 272 9.92 -17.28 23.44
CA ILE A 272 9.63 -16.67 24.74
C ILE A 272 8.36 -17.27 25.33
N THR A 273 8.39 -17.67 26.60
CA THR A 273 7.20 -18.18 27.30
C THR A 273 7.21 -17.87 28.80
N SER A 274 6.02 -17.73 29.38
CA SER A 274 5.85 -17.78 30.86
C SER A 274 5.41 -19.17 31.34
N LYS A 275 5.12 -20.10 30.43
CA LYS A 275 4.59 -21.42 30.80
C LYS A 275 5.63 -22.21 31.56
N ARG A 276 5.24 -22.70 32.73
CA ARG A 276 6.09 -23.49 33.65
C ARG A 276 7.14 -22.67 34.40
N LYS A 277 6.96 -21.35 34.49
CA LYS A 277 7.69 -20.52 35.45
C LYS A 277 7.53 -21.11 36.86
N LEU A 278 8.62 -21.15 37.60
CA LEU A 278 8.62 -21.59 39.00
C LEU A 278 8.09 -20.50 39.94
N ASP A 279 7.36 -20.91 40.98
CA ASP A 279 6.87 -20.02 42.01
C ASP A 279 8.05 -19.32 42.73
N GLY A 280 7.89 -18.02 43.01
CA GLY A 280 8.90 -17.20 43.69
C GLY A 280 9.92 -16.51 42.78
N TYR A 281 9.86 -16.72 41.46
CA TYR A 281 10.65 -15.98 40.47
C TYR A 281 9.79 -14.96 39.71
N GLU A 282 10.38 -13.81 39.40
CA GLU A 282 9.75 -12.78 38.57
C GLU A 282 9.58 -13.27 37.12
N ASP A 283 8.52 -12.84 36.47
CA ASP A 283 8.24 -13.17 35.07
C ASP A 283 8.82 -12.07 34.17
N LEU A 284 10.15 -12.08 33.96
CA LEU A 284 10.84 -10.97 33.30
C LEU A 284 10.46 -10.87 31.82
N ASN A 285 10.78 -11.89 31.03
CA ASN A 285 10.58 -11.98 29.58
C ASN A 285 10.99 -10.71 28.81
N ALA A 286 12.08 -10.08 29.25
CA ALA A 286 12.67 -8.95 28.56
C ALA A 286 13.57 -9.47 27.43
N LEU A 287 13.51 -8.81 26.27
CA LEU A 287 14.31 -9.15 25.11
C LEU A 287 14.77 -7.89 24.38
N THR A 288 16.08 -7.73 24.26
CA THR A 288 16.72 -6.77 23.35
C THR A 288 17.57 -7.54 22.34
N VAL A 289 17.40 -7.22 21.05
CA VAL A 289 18.19 -7.79 19.96
C VAL A 289 18.80 -6.65 19.14
N SER A 290 20.13 -6.57 19.10
CA SER A 290 20.89 -5.60 18.31
C SER A 290 21.85 -6.29 17.35
N ASP A 291 22.03 -5.73 16.14
CA ASP A 291 23.06 -6.15 15.19
C ASP A 291 23.05 -7.66 14.85
N ALA A 292 21.90 -8.33 15.02
CA ALA A 292 21.80 -9.79 14.95
C ALA A 292 21.13 -10.27 13.67
N ASN A 293 21.44 -11.50 13.26
CA ASN A 293 20.75 -12.20 12.18
C ASN A 293 20.09 -13.47 12.71
N VAL A 294 18.76 -13.50 12.73
CA VAL A 294 17.95 -14.63 13.17
C VAL A 294 17.26 -15.26 11.97
N THR A 295 17.71 -16.45 11.59
CA THR A 295 17.12 -17.26 10.52
C THR A 295 16.48 -18.52 11.11
N SER A 296 15.22 -18.77 10.76
CA SER A 296 14.48 -19.96 11.20
C SER A 296 13.70 -20.61 10.05
N LYS A 297 13.56 -21.94 10.10
CA LYS A 297 12.66 -22.67 9.18
C LYS A 297 11.18 -22.59 9.59
N THR A 298 10.87 -22.13 10.81
CA THR A 298 9.49 -22.01 11.33
C THR A 298 9.15 -20.56 11.66
N VAL A 299 9.61 -20.08 12.82
CA VAL A 299 9.31 -18.75 13.36
C VAL A 299 10.61 -18.10 13.82
N ALA A 300 10.91 -16.89 13.35
CA ALA A 300 12.13 -16.20 13.79
C ALA A 300 12.00 -15.69 15.24
N LEU A 301 10.88 -15.03 15.58
CA LEU A 301 10.51 -14.63 16.94
C LEU A 301 9.14 -15.18 17.33
N ASN A 302 9.08 -16.11 18.28
CA ASN A 302 7.85 -16.73 18.75
C ASN A 302 7.55 -16.34 20.20
N ILE A 303 6.49 -15.56 20.39
CA ILE A 303 5.94 -15.25 21.71
C ILE A 303 4.81 -16.25 21.97
N ASP A 304 5.02 -17.16 22.91
CA ASP A 304 4.07 -18.22 23.21
C ASP A 304 2.78 -17.68 23.85
N GLY A 305 1.71 -18.48 23.78
CA GLY A 305 0.44 -18.16 24.44
C GLY A 305 0.55 -18.12 25.97
N SER A 306 -0.23 -17.25 26.61
CA SER A 306 -0.21 -17.04 28.06
C SER A 306 1.15 -16.59 28.60
N THR A 307 1.83 -15.73 27.83
CA THR A 307 3.13 -15.15 28.18
C THR A 307 2.96 -13.70 28.60
N THR A 308 3.60 -13.31 29.70
CA THR A 308 3.62 -11.92 30.18
C THR A 308 4.84 -11.23 29.61
N ILE A 309 4.64 -10.21 28.79
CA ILE A 309 5.69 -9.30 28.32
C ILE A 309 5.46 -7.96 29.02
N ASN A 310 6.36 -7.57 29.92
CA ASN A 310 6.18 -6.36 30.74
C ASN A 310 6.73 -5.10 30.06
N ASP A 311 7.86 -5.26 29.37
CA ASP A 311 8.57 -4.18 28.68
C ASP A 311 8.57 -4.44 27.18
N PRO A 312 8.71 -3.40 26.34
CA PRO A 312 8.81 -3.57 24.90
C PRO A 312 9.97 -4.49 24.52
N ILE A 313 9.74 -5.36 23.53
CA ILE A 313 10.80 -6.10 22.84
C ILE A 313 11.44 -5.13 21.85
N GLU A 314 12.75 -4.93 21.98
CA GLU A 314 13.50 -3.99 21.14
C GLU A 314 14.35 -4.74 20.12
N LEU A 315 14.12 -4.48 18.83
CA LEU A 315 14.85 -5.03 17.71
C LEU A 315 15.57 -3.87 17.00
N THR A 316 16.89 -3.86 17.01
CA THR A 316 17.70 -2.76 16.45
C THR A 316 18.70 -3.29 15.45
N ASN A 317 18.76 -2.70 14.26
CA ASN A 317 19.73 -3.05 13.20
C ASN A 317 19.86 -4.57 12.96
N SER A 318 18.73 -5.28 13.01
CA SER A 318 18.71 -6.74 13.02
C SER A 318 17.89 -7.30 11.85
N THR A 319 18.13 -8.56 11.51
CA THR A 319 17.40 -9.27 10.46
C THR A 319 16.71 -10.49 11.05
N PHE A 320 15.41 -10.64 10.79
CA PHE A 320 14.60 -11.80 11.16
C PHE A 320 14.02 -12.43 9.90
N THR A 321 14.44 -13.65 9.56
CA THR A 321 14.03 -14.35 8.33
C THR A 321 13.43 -15.72 8.65
N ALA A 322 12.16 -15.91 8.33
CA ALA A 322 11.45 -17.18 8.46
C ALA A 322 10.13 -17.15 7.66
N PRO A 323 9.43 -18.28 7.46
CA PRO A 323 8.05 -18.24 6.95
C PRO A 323 7.12 -17.37 7.81
N THR A 324 7.33 -17.36 9.13
CA THR A 324 6.72 -16.42 10.07
C THR A 324 7.83 -15.63 10.76
N ALA A 325 7.98 -14.35 10.43
CA ALA A 325 8.98 -13.51 11.06
C ALA A 325 8.66 -13.33 12.56
N ILE A 326 7.39 -13.03 12.88
CA ILE A 326 6.93 -12.84 14.26
C ILE A 326 5.61 -13.57 14.48
N LYS A 327 5.54 -14.36 15.56
CA LYS A 327 4.30 -14.95 16.06
C LYS A 327 3.91 -14.34 17.39
N LEU A 328 2.73 -13.73 17.43
CA LEU A 328 2.13 -13.09 18.60
C LEU A 328 1.10 -14.06 19.23
N GLY A 329 1.54 -14.84 20.22
CA GLY A 329 0.66 -15.67 21.04
C GLY A 329 0.11 -14.97 22.27
N SER A 330 0.64 -13.81 22.64
CA SER A 330 0.22 -12.99 23.78
C SER A 330 0.50 -11.53 23.51
N LYS A 331 -0.05 -10.66 24.37
CA LYS A 331 0.15 -9.22 24.28
C LYS A 331 1.63 -8.89 24.30
N ALA A 332 2.10 -8.22 23.25
CA ALA A 332 3.47 -7.71 23.18
C ALA A 332 3.52 -6.32 22.53
N THR A 333 4.51 -5.54 22.93
CA THR A 333 4.92 -4.31 22.25
C THR A 333 6.27 -4.60 21.63
N ILE A 334 6.39 -4.47 20.31
CA ILE A 334 7.62 -4.72 19.57
C ILE A 334 8.04 -3.43 18.87
N GLN A 335 9.26 -2.97 19.14
CA GLN A 335 9.85 -1.80 18.52
C GLN A 335 10.98 -2.25 17.59
N ALA A 336 10.81 -2.06 16.29
CA ALA A 336 11.78 -2.44 15.28
C ALA A 336 12.42 -1.21 14.65
N GLU A 337 13.69 -0.96 14.97
CA GLU A 337 14.51 0.13 14.43
C GLU A 337 15.55 -0.44 13.46
N LYS A 338 15.67 0.11 12.24
CA LYS A 338 16.63 -0.36 11.22
C LYS A 338 16.58 -1.87 10.99
N THR A 339 15.43 -2.49 11.19
CA THR A 339 15.27 -3.93 11.30
C THR A 339 14.54 -4.48 10.08
N MET A 340 15.05 -5.57 9.53
CA MET A 340 14.47 -6.27 8.39
C MET A 340 13.70 -7.50 8.86
N LEU A 341 12.39 -7.48 8.68
CA LEU A 341 11.48 -8.59 8.93
C LEU A 341 11.10 -9.24 7.59
N THR A 342 11.58 -10.44 7.33
CA THR A 342 11.24 -11.23 6.13
C THR A 342 10.44 -12.45 6.55
N GLY A 343 9.15 -12.46 6.25
CA GLY A 343 8.19 -13.45 6.70
C GLY A 343 6.90 -12.84 7.21
N ASN A 344 5.91 -13.70 7.48
CA ASN A 344 4.59 -13.24 7.92
C ASN A 344 4.60 -12.82 9.40
N ILE A 345 3.70 -11.90 9.75
CA ILE A 345 3.35 -11.57 11.14
C ILE A 345 2.02 -12.24 11.45
N VAL A 346 1.99 -13.15 12.42
CA VAL A 346 0.80 -13.95 12.72
C VAL A 346 0.41 -13.77 14.18
N GLN A 347 -0.84 -13.40 14.41
CA GLN A 347 -1.45 -13.35 15.73
C GLN A 347 -2.30 -14.60 15.97
N THR A 348 -2.18 -15.18 17.17
CA THR A 348 -2.91 -16.41 17.53
C THR A 348 -3.84 -16.27 18.74
N ASP A 349 -3.90 -15.08 19.33
CA ASP A 349 -4.83 -14.73 20.39
C ASP A 349 -5.58 -13.42 20.09
N ALA A 350 -6.49 -13.02 20.97
CA ALA A 350 -7.27 -11.78 20.82
C ALA A 350 -6.71 -10.61 21.63
N SER A 351 -5.41 -10.62 21.96
CA SER A 351 -4.80 -9.60 22.79
C SER A 351 -4.37 -8.37 21.98
N SER A 352 -4.36 -7.18 22.58
CA SER A 352 -3.94 -5.96 21.88
C SER A 352 -2.42 -5.81 21.88
N SER A 353 -1.79 -6.24 20.79
CA SER A 353 -0.35 -6.09 20.56
C SER A 353 -0.02 -4.86 19.71
N SER A 354 1.26 -4.49 19.65
CA SER A 354 1.75 -3.44 18.74
C SER A 354 3.11 -3.79 18.14
N LEU A 355 3.29 -3.38 16.89
CA LEU A 355 4.55 -3.45 16.15
C LEU A 355 4.81 -2.08 15.52
N SER A 356 5.93 -1.45 15.87
CA SER A 356 6.41 -0.23 15.22
C SER A 356 7.64 -0.51 14.36
N LEU A 357 7.61 -0.02 13.13
CA LEU A 357 8.74 0.00 12.20
C LEU A 357 9.26 1.43 12.12
N SER A 358 10.56 1.61 12.36
CA SER A 358 11.20 2.92 12.33
C SER A 358 12.62 2.90 11.76
N GLN A 359 13.10 4.07 11.34
CA GLN A 359 14.44 4.37 10.87
C GLN A 359 14.89 3.40 9.76
N GLY A 360 14.08 3.23 8.72
CA GLY A 360 14.39 2.37 7.57
C GLY A 360 14.10 0.89 7.82
N SER A 361 13.32 0.55 8.85
CA SER A 361 12.83 -0.82 9.05
C SER A 361 11.95 -1.26 7.89
N THR A 362 12.07 -2.51 7.49
CA THR A 362 11.30 -3.09 6.37
C THR A 362 10.59 -4.36 6.82
N LEU A 363 9.30 -4.48 6.49
CA LEU A 363 8.53 -5.71 6.58
C LEU A 363 8.25 -6.24 5.18
N THR A 364 8.68 -7.47 4.88
CA THR A 364 8.34 -8.17 3.64
C THR A 364 7.60 -9.46 3.97
N GLY A 365 6.28 -9.47 3.76
CA GLY A 365 5.39 -10.56 4.15
C GLY A 365 3.94 -10.09 4.33
N SER A 366 3.04 -11.02 4.66
CA SER A 366 1.67 -10.67 5.05
C SER A 366 1.52 -10.51 6.56
N VAL A 367 0.49 -9.79 6.97
CA VAL A 367 0.12 -9.63 8.38
C VAL A 367 -1.26 -10.22 8.59
N ASP A 368 -1.40 -11.14 9.54
CA ASP A 368 -2.67 -11.69 10.02
C ASP A 368 -2.77 -11.44 11.53
N ALA A 369 -3.10 -10.19 11.88
CA ALA A 369 -3.04 -9.68 13.24
C ALA A 369 -4.15 -8.64 13.53
N MET A 370 -5.40 -9.10 13.46
CA MET A 370 -6.62 -8.28 13.59
C MET A 370 -6.71 -7.45 14.89
N PHE A 371 -6.01 -7.81 15.97
CA PHE A 371 -6.03 -7.05 17.23
C PHE A 371 -4.76 -6.23 17.45
N THR A 372 -3.87 -6.19 16.46
CA THR A 372 -2.56 -5.56 16.55
C THR A 372 -2.57 -4.19 15.87
N THR A 373 -1.86 -3.24 16.50
CA THR A 373 -1.56 -1.94 15.87
C THR A 373 -0.23 -2.03 15.15
N LEU A 374 -0.21 -1.72 13.85
CA LEU A 374 0.99 -1.58 13.04
C LEU A 374 1.25 -0.10 12.78
N SER A 375 2.49 0.34 13.00
CA SER A 375 2.92 1.71 12.73
C SER A 375 4.21 1.73 11.93
N LEU A 376 4.29 2.62 10.93
CA LEU A 376 5.46 2.86 10.10
C LEU A 376 5.82 4.34 10.19
N ASP A 377 7.10 4.67 10.39
CA ASP A 377 7.60 6.03 10.19
C ASP A 377 7.88 6.34 8.71
N ASP A 378 8.20 7.61 8.44
CA ASP A 378 8.51 8.19 7.11
C ASP A 378 9.61 7.50 6.31
N THR A 379 10.42 6.66 6.95
CA THR A 379 11.51 5.92 6.29
C THR A 379 11.24 4.43 6.17
N SER A 380 10.17 3.94 6.80
CA SER A 380 9.86 2.53 6.90
C SER A 380 9.03 2.02 5.72
N GLN A 381 9.17 0.72 5.44
CA GLN A 381 8.50 0.09 4.30
C GLN A 381 7.79 -1.19 4.67
N TRP A 382 6.60 -1.41 4.11
CA TRP A 382 5.92 -2.69 4.13
C TRP A 382 5.63 -3.17 2.70
N ASN A 383 6.33 -4.21 2.31
CA ASN A 383 6.14 -4.94 1.06
C ASN A 383 5.21 -6.14 1.32
N MET A 384 3.91 -5.94 1.11
CA MET A 384 2.93 -7.01 1.27
C MET A 384 3.14 -8.08 0.20
N THR A 385 3.19 -9.34 0.63
CA THR A 385 3.27 -10.48 -0.31
C THR A 385 1.91 -11.11 -0.58
N ASP A 386 0.95 -10.98 0.34
CA ASP A 386 -0.38 -11.58 0.26
C ASP A 386 -1.40 -10.73 1.03
N PRO A 387 -2.71 -10.95 0.82
CA PRO A 387 -3.74 -10.25 1.56
C PRO A 387 -3.50 -10.26 3.07
N SER A 388 -3.69 -9.10 3.71
CA SER A 388 -3.32 -8.85 5.10
C SER A 388 -4.46 -8.24 5.88
N THR A 389 -4.53 -8.58 7.17
CA THR A 389 -5.48 -8.06 8.15
C THR A 389 -4.73 -7.50 9.36
N VAL A 390 -5.02 -6.24 9.71
CA VAL A 390 -4.45 -5.54 10.87
C VAL A 390 -5.57 -4.89 11.69
N GLY A 391 -5.32 -4.64 12.97
CA GLY A 391 -6.29 -3.98 13.84
C GLY A 391 -6.37 -2.48 13.59
N ASN A 392 -5.24 -1.79 13.78
CA ASN A 392 -5.07 -0.38 13.42
C ASN A 392 -3.80 -0.24 12.58
N LEU A 393 -3.83 0.69 11.63
CA LEU A 393 -2.67 1.00 10.80
C LEU A 393 -2.45 2.50 10.79
N THR A 394 -1.28 2.92 11.26
CA THR A 394 -0.78 4.28 11.08
C THR A 394 0.43 4.24 10.18
N ASN A 395 0.33 4.87 9.02
CA ASN A 395 1.40 4.91 8.04
C ASN A 395 1.93 6.34 7.90
N ASP A 396 3.24 6.45 7.82
CA ASP A 396 3.99 7.65 7.44
C ASP A 396 5.00 7.32 6.31
N GLY A 397 5.32 6.03 6.12
CA GLY A 397 6.26 5.53 5.11
C GLY A 397 5.58 4.90 3.89
N ASP A 398 6.21 3.87 3.32
CA ASP A 398 5.77 3.25 2.07
C ASP A 398 5.11 1.87 2.30
N ILE A 399 3.91 1.67 1.75
CA ILE A 399 3.25 0.36 1.68
C ILE A 399 3.06 -0.03 0.23
N THR A 400 3.57 -1.20 -0.16
CA THR A 400 3.31 -1.81 -1.46
C THR A 400 2.34 -2.96 -1.29
N LEU A 401 1.14 -2.84 -1.88
CA LEU A 401 0.09 -3.84 -1.84
C LEU A 401 0.34 -4.93 -2.89
N GLY A 402 1.10 -5.96 -2.52
CA GLY A 402 1.34 -7.14 -3.36
C GLY A 402 0.37 -8.30 -3.11
N ASN A 403 0.29 -9.20 -4.10
CA ASN A 403 -0.57 -10.38 -4.08
C ASN A 403 0.06 -11.55 -4.85
N ALA A 404 1.01 -12.23 -4.23
CA ALA A 404 1.73 -13.36 -4.79
C ALA A 404 0.85 -14.62 -4.90
N SER A 405 -0.15 -14.79 -4.03
CA SER A 405 -1.12 -15.89 -4.11
C SER A 405 -2.10 -15.78 -5.28
N GLY A 406 -2.20 -14.62 -5.93
CA GLY A 406 -3.17 -14.36 -7.00
C GLY A 406 -4.62 -14.35 -6.50
N SER A 407 -4.83 -14.09 -5.20
CA SER A 407 -6.15 -14.02 -4.59
C SER A 407 -6.94 -12.86 -5.18
N THR A 408 -8.14 -13.10 -5.71
CA THR A 408 -9.03 -12.02 -6.16
C THR A 408 -9.77 -11.45 -4.95
N GLY A 409 -9.61 -10.17 -4.62
CA GLY A 409 -10.32 -9.55 -3.50
C GLY A 409 -9.58 -8.39 -2.85
N THR A 410 -10.05 -8.02 -1.65
CA THR A 410 -9.40 -6.99 -0.81
C THR A 410 -8.01 -7.45 -0.38
N LEU A 411 -7.02 -6.60 -0.61
CA LEU A 411 -5.62 -6.88 -0.26
C LEU A 411 -5.32 -6.47 1.17
N LEU A 412 -5.82 -5.31 1.62
CA LEU A 412 -5.58 -4.83 2.97
C LEU A 412 -6.91 -4.62 3.70
N THR A 413 -7.08 -5.34 4.81
CA THR A 413 -8.20 -5.12 5.73
C THR A 413 -7.67 -4.51 7.03
N VAL A 414 -8.20 -3.35 7.40
CA VAL A 414 -7.92 -2.68 8.67
C VAL A 414 -9.18 -2.72 9.52
N ASP A 415 -9.21 -3.55 10.56
CA ASP A 415 -10.42 -3.80 11.34
C ASP A 415 -11.01 -2.52 11.97
N ASN A 416 -10.13 -1.60 12.39
CA ASN A 416 -10.53 -0.35 13.04
C ASN A 416 -10.10 0.86 12.20
N THR A 417 -8.96 1.48 12.50
CA THR A 417 -8.59 2.77 11.89
C THR A 417 -7.38 2.63 10.97
N LEU A 418 -7.55 3.10 9.73
CA LEU A 418 -6.48 3.42 8.80
C LEU A 418 -6.20 4.91 8.88
N THR A 419 -4.97 5.28 9.26
CA THR A 419 -4.49 6.66 9.25
C THR A 419 -3.25 6.73 8.38
N LEU A 420 -3.35 7.43 7.26
CA LEU A 420 -2.22 7.86 6.45
C LEU A 420 -1.82 9.27 6.92
N GLN A 421 -0.52 9.50 7.13
CA GLN A 421 0.07 10.79 7.46
C GLN A 421 0.70 11.45 6.23
N ASP A 422 1.04 12.74 6.34
CA ASP A 422 1.84 13.48 5.36
C ASP A 422 3.10 12.68 4.96
N GLY A 423 3.36 12.54 3.67
CA GLY A 423 4.49 11.73 3.17
C GLY A 423 4.21 10.23 2.98
N SER A 424 3.09 9.71 3.50
CA SER A 424 2.66 8.32 3.26
C SER A 424 2.62 7.97 1.78
N GLN A 425 3.00 6.73 1.44
CA GLN A 425 2.78 6.21 0.09
C GLN A 425 2.07 4.87 0.12
N ILE A 426 0.99 4.75 -0.66
CA ILE A 426 0.35 3.48 -0.98
C ILE A 426 0.61 3.16 -2.45
N ASN A 427 1.27 2.04 -2.72
CA ASN A 427 1.53 1.56 -4.07
C ASN A 427 0.66 0.33 -4.36
N ALA A 428 -0.14 0.37 -5.42
CA ALA A 428 -1.01 -0.73 -5.80
C ALA A 428 -1.03 -0.97 -7.32
N THR A 429 -1.22 -2.23 -7.71
CA THR A 429 -1.47 -2.61 -9.11
C THR A 429 -2.92 -3.05 -9.26
N LEU A 430 -3.64 -2.42 -10.17
CA LEU A 430 -5.00 -2.75 -10.55
C LEU A 430 -4.97 -3.88 -11.58
N ASP A 431 -5.70 -4.96 -11.30
CA ASP A 431 -5.99 -6.01 -12.27
C ASP A 431 -7.49 -5.98 -12.64
N THR A 432 -7.78 -6.39 -13.87
CA THR A 432 -9.10 -6.56 -14.48
C THR A 432 -10.06 -7.48 -13.70
N ALA A 433 -9.56 -8.28 -12.75
CA ALA A 433 -10.36 -9.15 -11.89
C ALA A 433 -10.82 -8.49 -10.57
N ASN A 434 -10.35 -7.28 -10.26
CA ASN A 434 -10.66 -6.61 -8.99
C ASN A 434 -12.08 -6.03 -9.01
N SER A 435 -13.07 -6.85 -8.65
CA SER A 435 -14.45 -6.42 -8.38
C SER A 435 -14.68 -6.00 -6.92
N ALA A 436 -13.65 -6.12 -6.09
CA ALA A 436 -13.67 -5.77 -4.67
C ALA A 436 -12.69 -4.62 -4.41
N PRO A 437 -12.95 -3.78 -3.39
CA PRO A 437 -12.04 -2.70 -3.00
C PRO A 437 -10.69 -3.27 -2.55
N ILE A 438 -9.60 -2.64 -2.98
CA ILE A 438 -8.23 -3.06 -2.63
C ILE A 438 -7.94 -2.87 -1.13
N ILE A 439 -8.59 -1.90 -0.49
CA ILE A 439 -8.51 -1.64 0.95
C ILE A 439 -9.91 -1.62 1.56
N LYS A 440 -10.09 -2.26 2.72
CA LYS A 440 -11.27 -2.10 3.59
C LYS A 440 -10.86 -1.60 4.96
N ALA A 441 -11.60 -0.65 5.52
CA ALA A 441 -11.38 -0.21 6.89
C ALA A 441 -12.68 0.19 7.62
N ALA A 442 -12.67 0.28 8.95
CA ALA A 442 -13.83 0.87 9.65
C ALA A 442 -13.80 2.40 9.62
N ASN A 443 -12.63 2.99 9.82
CA ASN A 443 -12.40 4.43 9.77
C ASN A 443 -11.17 4.72 8.92
N VAL A 444 -11.25 5.75 8.09
CA VAL A 444 -10.18 6.12 7.16
C VAL A 444 -9.86 7.60 7.32
N THR A 445 -8.58 7.90 7.44
CA THR A 445 -8.00 9.23 7.25
C THR A 445 -6.92 9.11 6.19
N LEU A 446 -7.14 9.81 5.08
CA LEU A 446 -6.24 9.88 3.93
C LEU A 446 -5.38 11.13 4.00
N ASP A 447 -4.13 10.97 3.58
CA ASP A 447 -3.08 11.96 3.41
C ASP A 447 -1.99 11.33 2.51
N GLY A 448 -0.99 12.08 2.08
CA GLY A 448 0.14 11.57 1.29
C GLY A 448 -0.24 11.16 -0.14
N THR A 449 0.45 10.16 -0.69
CA THR A 449 0.39 9.80 -2.12
C THR A 449 -0.17 8.40 -2.36
N LEU A 450 -1.10 8.28 -3.31
CA LEU A 450 -1.56 7.01 -3.86
C LEU A 450 -0.98 6.78 -5.26
N ASN A 451 -0.16 5.74 -5.41
CA ASN A 451 0.43 5.34 -6.68
C ASN A 451 -0.27 4.09 -7.22
N LEU A 452 -0.94 4.23 -8.35
CA LEU A 452 -1.66 3.16 -9.03
C LEU A 452 -0.96 2.80 -10.33
N SER A 453 -0.91 1.51 -10.63
CA SER A 453 -0.50 1.01 -11.95
C SER A 453 -1.60 0.11 -12.52
N SER A 454 -1.83 0.16 -13.83
CA SER A 454 -2.81 -0.70 -14.49
C SER A 454 -2.31 -1.12 -15.87
N THR A 455 -2.54 -2.39 -16.22
CA THR A 455 -2.29 -2.90 -17.58
C THR A 455 -3.53 -2.81 -18.48
N ALA A 456 -4.67 -2.35 -17.94
CA ALA A 456 -5.90 -2.22 -18.69
C ALA A 456 -5.80 -1.11 -19.75
N THR A 457 -6.32 -1.38 -20.94
CA THR A 457 -6.45 -0.37 -22.00
C THR A 457 -7.77 0.38 -21.85
N PHE A 458 -7.71 1.70 -21.95
CA PHE A 458 -8.91 2.53 -21.94
C PHE A 458 -9.72 2.35 -23.23
N VAL A 459 -11.05 2.25 -23.10
CA VAL A 459 -12.00 2.26 -24.23
C VAL A 459 -12.94 3.45 -24.02
N ALA A 460 -12.91 4.40 -24.94
CA ALA A 460 -13.73 5.60 -24.85
C ALA A 460 -15.23 5.26 -25.04
N PRO A 461 -16.12 5.70 -24.13
CA PRO A 461 -17.56 5.59 -24.34
C PRO A 461 -18.06 6.65 -25.33
N GLU A 462 -19.20 6.38 -25.95
CA GLU A 462 -19.88 7.32 -26.87
C GLU A 462 -20.71 8.39 -26.13
N THR A 463 -20.91 8.24 -24.81
CA THR A 463 -21.64 9.18 -23.95
C THR A 463 -21.15 9.09 -22.50
N ASP A 464 -21.26 10.19 -21.77
CA ASP A 464 -20.94 10.27 -20.34
C ASP A 464 -21.90 9.46 -19.44
N GLU A 465 -23.08 9.06 -19.94
CA GLU A 465 -24.00 8.15 -19.23
C GLU A 465 -23.38 6.76 -18.98
N HIS A 466 -22.37 6.37 -19.77
CA HIS A 466 -21.69 5.07 -19.65
C HIS A 466 -20.39 5.14 -18.85
N PHE A 467 -20.14 6.22 -18.11
CA PHE A 467 -18.99 6.29 -17.22
C PHE A 467 -19.07 5.22 -16.12
N GLY A 468 -17.92 4.62 -15.81
CA GLY A 468 -17.77 3.60 -14.79
C GLY A 468 -16.87 4.07 -13.65
N SER A 469 -16.99 3.39 -12.51
CA SER A 469 -16.08 3.57 -11.37
C SER A 469 -15.60 2.23 -10.80
N ILE A 470 -14.48 2.30 -10.09
CA ILE A 470 -13.88 1.20 -9.34
C ILE A 470 -13.63 1.72 -7.93
N THR A 471 -14.28 1.12 -6.94
CA THR A 471 -14.00 1.42 -5.53
C THR A 471 -12.62 0.89 -5.17
N LEU A 472 -11.73 1.78 -4.70
CA LEU A 472 -10.39 1.44 -4.23
C LEU A 472 -10.38 1.20 -2.72
N ILE A 473 -11.02 2.10 -1.96
CA ILE A 473 -11.12 2.02 -0.51
C ILE A 473 -12.59 2.02 -0.13
N ASP A 474 -12.97 1.06 0.71
CA ASP A 474 -14.31 0.92 1.28
C ASP A 474 -14.21 1.08 2.81
N SER A 475 -14.85 2.12 3.33
CA SER A 475 -14.86 2.49 4.74
C SER A 475 -16.23 2.22 5.36
N GLN A 476 -16.31 1.84 6.63
CA GLN A 476 -17.62 1.79 7.34
C GLN A 476 -18.14 3.18 7.71
N THR A 477 -17.28 4.20 7.70
CA THR A 477 -17.58 5.59 8.05
C THR A 477 -17.17 6.53 6.93
N ALA A 478 -17.76 7.73 6.91
CA ALA A 478 -17.44 8.74 5.91
C ALA A 478 -15.94 9.08 5.89
N ILE A 479 -15.36 9.00 4.70
CA ILE A 479 -14.03 9.51 4.39
C ILE A 479 -14.15 11.03 4.24
N THR A 480 -13.41 11.77 5.07
CA THR A 480 -13.53 13.25 5.16
C THR A 480 -12.27 13.99 4.73
N THR A 481 -11.21 13.25 4.40
CA THR A 481 -9.95 13.76 3.86
C THR A 481 -9.64 13.06 2.53
N ASP A 482 -8.70 13.59 1.77
CA ASP A 482 -8.28 13.08 0.45
C ASP A 482 -6.77 12.82 0.48
N PHE A 483 -6.25 12.10 -0.52
CA PHE A 483 -4.81 12.06 -0.77
C PHE A 483 -4.32 13.42 -1.27
N ASP A 484 -3.11 13.79 -0.86
CA ASP A 484 -2.41 14.97 -1.38
C ASP A 484 -2.10 14.84 -2.87
N SER A 485 -1.81 13.62 -3.32
CA SER A 485 -1.68 13.34 -4.75
C SER A 485 -2.04 11.89 -5.10
N VAL A 486 -2.54 11.71 -6.33
CA VAL A 486 -2.76 10.40 -6.93
C VAL A 486 -2.00 10.32 -8.24
N THR A 487 -1.22 9.26 -8.43
CA THR A 487 -0.59 8.94 -9.70
C THR A 487 -1.20 7.68 -10.30
N LEU A 488 -1.40 7.69 -11.62
CA LEU A 488 -1.92 6.55 -12.35
C LEU A 488 -0.99 6.26 -13.54
N ASP A 489 -0.22 5.19 -13.43
CA ASP A 489 0.53 4.60 -14.53
C ASP A 489 -0.37 3.65 -15.32
N ALA A 490 -1.08 4.20 -16.30
CA ALA A 490 -1.95 3.46 -17.21
C ALA A 490 -1.80 3.98 -18.65
N ASP A 491 -2.05 3.12 -19.64
CA ASP A 491 -2.07 3.54 -21.05
C ASP A 491 -3.33 4.35 -21.37
N THR A 492 -3.18 5.68 -21.28
CA THR A 492 -4.22 6.67 -21.61
C THR A 492 -4.03 7.29 -22.99
N SER A 493 -3.15 6.72 -23.84
CA SER A 493 -2.83 7.30 -25.16
C SER A 493 -4.01 7.33 -26.12
N ALA A 494 -4.94 6.38 -25.97
CA ALA A 494 -6.18 6.31 -26.75
C ALA A 494 -7.34 7.11 -26.13
N MET A 495 -7.15 7.73 -24.95
CA MET A 495 -8.20 8.49 -24.28
C MET A 495 -8.35 9.88 -24.91
N PRO A 496 -9.55 10.24 -25.41
CA PRO A 496 -9.84 11.57 -25.93
C PRO A 496 -9.52 12.69 -24.93
N ASP A 497 -9.29 13.91 -25.42
CA ASP A 497 -8.98 15.08 -24.58
C ASP A 497 -10.06 15.38 -23.55
N TYR A 498 -11.33 15.31 -23.96
CA TYR A 498 -12.49 15.59 -23.12
C TYR A 498 -12.77 14.54 -22.03
N LEU A 499 -12.01 13.45 -21.96
CA LEU A 499 -12.13 12.43 -20.92
C LEU A 499 -10.91 12.41 -20.01
N THR A 500 -11.15 12.09 -18.75
CA THR A 500 -10.14 11.91 -17.72
C THR A 500 -10.49 10.74 -16.82
N ILE A 501 -9.52 10.31 -16.03
CA ILE A 501 -9.74 9.42 -14.90
C ILE A 501 -9.58 10.26 -13.63
N ASN A 502 -10.63 10.27 -12.81
CA ASN A 502 -10.69 10.96 -11.54
C ASN A 502 -10.42 9.98 -10.42
N ALA A 503 -9.70 10.41 -9.41
CA ALA A 503 -9.59 9.72 -8.13
C ALA A 503 -10.10 10.66 -7.03
N GLY A 504 -10.92 10.13 -6.13
CA GLY A 504 -11.45 10.92 -5.02
C GLY A 504 -12.49 10.17 -4.20
N VAL A 505 -12.94 10.80 -3.12
CA VAL A 505 -14.08 10.35 -2.33
C VAL A 505 -15.35 10.44 -3.19
N ASP A 506 -16.14 9.38 -3.25
CA ASP A 506 -17.39 9.39 -4.02
C ASP A 506 -18.36 10.42 -3.43
N ALA A 507 -18.84 11.32 -4.30
CA ALA A 507 -19.76 12.38 -3.94
C ALA A 507 -21.16 11.84 -3.56
N ASN A 508 -21.54 10.67 -4.05
CA ASN A 508 -22.83 10.04 -3.77
C ASN A 508 -22.78 9.14 -2.52
N ASP A 509 -21.64 8.49 -2.29
CA ASP A 509 -21.37 7.67 -1.11
C ASP A 509 -19.95 7.93 -0.57
N ASN A 510 -19.85 8.88 0.35
CA ASN A 510 -18.56 9.28 0.94
C ASN A 510 -17.92 8.22 1.83
N THR A 511 -18.46 7.00 1.90
CA THR A 511 -17.78 5.85 2.51
C THR A 511 -16.81 5.17 1.54
N ASN A 512 -16.84 5.54 0.25
CA ASN A 512 -15.98 5.00 -0.80
C ASN A 512 -14.97 6.03 -1.30
N TYR A 513 -13.75 5.55 -1.56
CA TYR A 513 -12.78 6.26 -2.38
C TYR A 513 -12.64 5.52 -3.72
N GLU A 514 -12.88 6.22 -4.83
CA GLU A 514 -13.06 5.60 -6.13
C GLU A 514 -12.10 6.14 -7.19
N LEU A 515 -11.83 5.29 -8.18
CA LEU A 515 -11.30 5.68 -9.47
C LEU A 515 -12.46 5.66 -10.48
N SER A 516 -12.78 6.79 -11.09
CA SER A 516 -13.91 6.92 -12.02
C SER A 516 -13.51 7.57 -13.33
N THR A 517 -14.17 7.19 -14.42
CA THR A 517 -14.06 7.93 -15.68
C THR A 517 -14.94 9.17 -15.62
N GLY A 518 -14.45 10.31 -16.09
CA GLY A 518 -15.21 11.56 -16.07
C GLY A 518 -14.85 12.48 -17.22
N LEU A 519 -15.61 13.57 -17.35
CA LEU A 519 -15.27 14.65 -18.28
C LEU A 519 -14.07 15.44 -17.75
N SER A 520 -13.15 15.81 -18.64
CA SER A 520 -12.07 16.75 -18.33
C SER A 520 -12.60 18.13 -17.91
N TRP A 521 -13.88 18.42 -18.19
CA TRP A 521 -14.59 19.58 -17.64
C TRP A 521 -14.53 19.63 -16.11
N TYR A 522 -14.70 18.48 -15.44
CA TYR A 522 -14.78 18.34 -13.98
C TYR A 522 -13.53 17.72 -13.36
N ALA A 523 -12.39 17.73 -14.07
CA ALA A 523 -11.13 17.22 -13.52
C ALA A 523 -10.70 18.00 -12.26
N GLY A 524 -10.53 17.26 -11.16
CA GLY A 524 -10.01 17.76 -9.89
C GLY A 524 -8.48 17.72 -9.82
N ALA A 525 -7.93 18.00 -8.63
CA ALA A 525 -6.49 17.99 -8.39
C ALA A 525 -5.86 16.59 -8.57
N ASN A 526 -6.60 15.53 -8.23
CA ASN A 526 -6.18 14.13 -8.31
C ASN A 526 -6.59 13.44 -9.62
N SER A 527 -6.91 14.21 -10.66
CA SER A 527 -7.30 13.69 -11.97
C SER A 527 -6.08 13.46 -12.87
N ALA A 528 -6.15 12.44 -13.73
CA ALA A 528 -5.08 12.13 -14.67
C ALA A 528 -4.78 13.25 -15.68
N ARG A 529 -5.76 14.14 -15.91
CA ARG A 529 -5.63 15.33 -16.76
C ARG A 529 -6.14 16.56 -16.03
N ALA A 530 -5.59 17.72 -16.38
CA ALA A 530 -6.04 19.00 -15.84
C ALA A 530 -7.36 19.43 -16.47
N ALA A 531 -8.16 20.22 -15.73
CA ALA A 531 -9.46 20.66 -16.19
C ALA A 531 -9.40 21.51 -17.47
N HIS A 532 -10.27 21.23 -18.44
CA HIS A 532 -10.47 22.06 -19.64
C HIS A 532 -11.84 21.82 -20.28
N GLY A 533 -12.31 22.80 -21.07
CA GLY A 533 -13.57 22.75 -21.81
C GLY A 533 -13.46 22.35 -23.28
N THR A 534 -12.29 21.88 -23.74
CA THR A 534 -12.10 21.42 -25.13
C THR A 534 -12.60 20.00 -25.35
N PHE A 535 -13.36 19.80 -26.43
CA PHE A 535 -13.84 18.51 -26.92
C PHE A 535 -13.37 18.29 -28.36
N THR A 536 -12.30 17.52 -28.55
CA THR A 536 -11.81 17.13 -29.88
C THR A 536 -12.43 15.80 -30.30
N VAL A 537 -13.44 15.85 -31.18
CA VAL A 537 -14.14 14.65 -31.66
C VAL A 537 -13.66 14.30 -33.07
N ASP A 538 -13.11 13.10 -33.23
CA ASP A 538 -12.55 12.62 -34.50
C ASP A 538 -13.61 12.44 -35.61
N ALA A 539 -13.13 12.50 -36.86
CA ALA A 539 -13.97 12.31 -38.04
C ALA A 539 -14.75 10.98 -37.99
N GLY A 540 -16.07 11.05 -38.15
CA GLY A 540 -16.96 9.88 -38.11
C GLY A 540 -17.36 9.41 -36.71
N SER A 541 -16.82 10.03 -35.65
CA SER A 541 -17.18 9.76 -34.26
C SER A 541 -18.26 10.73 -33.76
N THR A 542 -18.99 10.32 -32.73
CA THR A 542 -19.99 11.15 -32.05
C THR A 542 -19.82 11.00 -30.55
N PHE A 543 -19.81 12.10 -29.81
CA PHE A 543 -19.85 12.04 -28.35
C PHE A 543 -21.07 12.81 -27.84
N THR A 544 -21.84 12.21 -26.93
CA THR A 544 -23.01 12.85 -26.31
C THR A 544 -22.71 13.22 -24.87
N VAL A 545 -22.97 14.47 -24.51
CA VAL A 545 -22.94 14.97 -23.14
C VAL A 545 -24.38 15.02 -22.62
N THR A 546 -24.65 14.20 -21.61
CA THR A 546 -25.92 14.12 -20.88
C THR A 546 -25.85 14.79 -19.51
N SER A 547 -24.65 14.92 -18.96
CA SER A 547 -24.40 15.69 -17.75
C SER A 547 -24.69 17.17 -17.99
N GLU A 548 -25.10 17.86 -16.93
CA GLU A 548 -25.13 19.32 -16.90
C GLU A 548 -23.68 19.83 -16.95
N LEU A 549 -23.41 20.84 -17.77
CA LEU A 549 -22.12 21.53 -17.86
C LEU A 549 -22.26 22.90 -17.20
N ASP A 550 -21.79 22.99 -15.97
CA ASP A 550 -21.79 24.22 -15.17
C ASP A 550 -20.44 24.91 -15.20
N GLU A 551 -20.43 26.22 -14.91
CA GLU A 551 -19.19 26.91 -14.59
C GLU A 551 -18.50 26.25 -13.41
N THR A 552 -17.22 25.93 -13.58
CA THR A 552 -16.40 25.30 -12.54
C THR A 552 -15.17 26.14 -12.23
N THR A 553 -14.58 25.91 -11.06
CA THR A 553 -13.26 26.48 -10.76
C THR A 553 -12.19 25.58 -11.35
N ALA A 554 -11.59 26.00 -12.46
CA ALA A 554 -10.53 25.23 -13.09
C ALA A 554 -9.23 25.26 -12.26
N THR A 555 -8.54 24.12 -12.20
CA THR A 555 -7.19 23.98 -11.63
C THR A 555 -6.08 24.31 -12.64
N SER A 556 -6.46 24.74 -13.85
CA SER A 556 -5.58 24.97 -15.00
C SER A 556 -5.64 26.44 -15.47
N ASN A 557 -5.04 26.75 -16.62
CA ASN A 557 -5.15 28.08 -17.25
C ASN A 557 -6.50 28.30 -17.98
N TRP A 558 -7.41 27.33 -17.96
CA TRP A 558 -8.77 27.47 -18.48
C TRP A 558 -9.62 28.31 -17.52
N ASN A 559 -10.59 29.06 -18.06
CA ASN A 559 -11.43 29.95 -17.26
C ASN A 559 -12.56 29.23 -16.50
N GLY A 560 -12.75 27.93 -16.74
CA GLY A 560 -13.77 27.13 -16.08
C GLY A 560 -15.16 27.20 -16.69
N SER A 561 -15.34 27.94 -17.79
CA SER A 561 -16.67 28.17 -18.39
C SER A 561 -16.72 28.08 -19.92
N LYS A 562 -15.60 28.23 -20.64
CA LYS A 562 -15.62 28.20 -22.10
C LYS A 562 -15.64 26.77 -22.64
N LEU A 563 -16.62 26.44 -23.48
CA LEU A 563 -16.66 25.19 -24.26
C LEU A 563 -16.01 25.42 -25.64
N THR A 564 -15.08 24.55 -26.03
CA THR A 564 -14.46 24.57 -27.37
C THR A 564 -14.64 23.22 -28.05
N LYS A 565 -15.39 23.17 -29.15
CA LYS A 565 -15.57 21.97 -29.99
C LYS A 565 -14.55 21.96 -31.12
N GLN A 566 -13.71 20.92 -31.17
CA GLN A 566 -12.69 20.68 -32.20
C GLN A 566 -12.89 19.33 -32.89
N GLY A 567 -12.14 19.10 -33.97
CA GLY A 567 -12.19 17.88 -34.77
C GLY A 567 -13.43 17.78 -35.68
N ASP A 568 -13.35 16.93 -36.69
CA ASP A 568 -14.37 16.84 -37.75
C ASP A 568 -15.64 16.06 -37.35
N GLY A 569 -15.66 15.47 -36.15
CA GLY A 569 -16.78 14.70 -35.61
C GLY A 569 -17.90 15.54 -35.01
N THR A 570 -18.86 14.86 -34.37
CA THR A 570 -20.05 15.49 -33.78
C THR A 570 -20.02 15.46 -32.25
N LEU A 571 -20.21 16.61 -31.60
CA LEU A 571 -20.51 16.70 -30.17
C LEU A 571 -21.99 16.99 -30.00
N ILE A 572 -22.69 16.23 -29.16
CA ILE A 572 -24.11 16.43 -28.88
C ILE A 572 -24.29 16.90 -27.44
N LEU A 573 -24.89 18.07 -27.25
CA LEU A 573 -25.34 18.55 -25.94
C LEU A 573 -26.82 18.22 -25.75
N SER A 574 -27.14 17.43 -24.73
CA SER A 574 -28.50 16.95 -24.49
C SER A 574 -29.15 17.51 -23.23
N ASN A 575 -28.36 18.04 -22.30
CA ASN A 575 -28.86 18.67 -21.08
C ASN A 575 -29.19 20.15 -21.33
N THR A 576 -30.36 20.60 -20.86
CA THR A 576 -30.85 21.99 -21.02
C THR A 576 -30.62 22.86 -19.78
N GLY A 577 -29.98 22.31 -18.75
CA GLY A 577 -29.57 23.05 -17.55
C GLY A 577 -28.18 23.67 -17.65
N ASN A 578 -27.48 23.50 -18.76
CA ASN A 578 -26.10 23.96 -18.92
C ASN A 578 -25.95 25.47 -18.64
N ASP A 579 -25.06 25.84 -17.73
CA ASP A 579 -24.78 27.23 -17.32
C ASP A 579 -23.34 27.66 -17.66
N TYR A 580 -22.66 26.94 -18.55
CA TYR A 580 -21.32 27.34 -19.01
C TYR A 580 -21.36 28.63 -19.85
N GLY A 581 -20.20 29.25 -20.05
CA GLY A 581 -20.05 30.54 -20.75
C GLY A 581 -20.00 30.41 -22.27
N ASP A 582 -18.99 31.03 -22.90
CA ASP A 582 -18.86 31.07 -24.36
C ASP A 582 -18.73 29.68 -24.99
N THR A 583 -19.27 29.55 -26.20
CA THR A 583 -19.14 28.37 -27.06
C THR A 583 -18.31 28.71 -28.29
N GLU A 584 -17.23 27.97 -28.51
CA GLU A 584 -16.40 28.08 -29.72
C GLU A 584 -16.45 26.77 -30.50
N ILE A 585 -16.84 26.83 -31.77
CA ILE A 585 -16.91 25.66 -32.65
C ILE A 585 -15.85 25.83 -33.74
N ASP A 586 -14.67 25.27 -33.49
CA ASP A 586 -13.52 25.33 -34.40
C ASP A 586 -13.64 24.36 -35.57
N GLY A 587 -14.40 23.27 -35.41
CA GLY A 587 -14.55 22.25 -36.44
C GLY A 587 -15.66 21.23 -36.16
N GLY A 588 -16.10 20.56 -37.23
CA GLY A 588 -17.14 19.52 -37.18
C GLY A 588 -18.52 20.08 -36.81
N ILE A 589 -19.29 19.31 -36.06
CA ILE A 589 -20.68 19.64 -35.71
C ILE A 589 -20.82 19.73 -34.19
N LEU A 590 -21.35 20.85 -33.69
CA LEU A 590 -21.98 20.91 -32.37
C LEU A 590 -23.49 20.80 -32.57
N ALA A 591 -24.09 19.76 -32.01
CA ALA A 591 -25.52 19.52 -32.10
C ALA A 591 -26.20 19.69 -30.74
N ALA A 592 -27.31 20.40 -30.72
CA ALA A 592 -28.17 20.52 -29.55
C ALA A 592 -29.61 20.20 -29.97
N LYS A 593 -30.29 19.33 -29.22
CA LYS A 593 -31.71 19.08 -29.50
C LYS A 593 -32.50 20.36 -29.25
N ASP A 594 -32.31 20.96 -28.10
CA ASP A 594 -32.89 22.24 -27.72
C ASP A 594 -31.77 23.29 -27.65
N ALA A 595 -32.00 24.48 -28.17
CA ALA A 595 -31.06 25.60 -28.08
C ALA A 595 -30.73 25.96 -26.62
N ALA A 596 -31.62 25.69 -25.67
CA ALA A 596 -31.36 25.85 -24.23
C ALA A 596 -30.25 24.91 -23.69
N ALA A 597 -29.76 23.95 -24.48
CA ALA A 597 -28.58 23.16 -24.12
C ALA A 597 -27.25 23.86 -24.42
N LEU A 598 -27.29 25.01 -25.12
CA LEU A 598 -26.14 25.89 -25.21
C LEU A 598 -25.95 26.63 -23.88
N GLY A 599 -24.71 27.04 -23.60
CA GLY A 599 -24.39 27.86 -22.44
C GLY A 599 -24.98 29.27 -22.55
N THR A 600 -24.65 30.13 -21.60
CA THR A 600 -25.17 31.51 -21.51
C THR A 600 -24.34 32.53 -22.28
N GLY A 601 -23.16 32.16 -22.78
CA GLY A 601 -22.23 33.06 -23.48
C GLY A 601 -22.47 33.18 -24.99
N ASP A 602 -21.55 33.86 -25.67
CA ASP A 602 -21.62 34.01 -27.13
C ASP A 602 -21.21 32.72 -27.84
N VAL A 603 -21.72 32.48 -29.05
CA VAL A 603 -21.33 31.35 -29.91
C VAL A 603 -20.51 31.85 -31.10
N THR A 604 -19.32 31.28 -31.29
CA THR A 604 -18.48 31.54 -32.48
C THR A 604 -18.35 30.27 -33.31
N ILE A 605 -18.63 30.36 -34.62
CA ILE A 605 -18.60 29.22 -35.55
C ILE A 605 -17.53 29.46 -36.62
N ALA A 606 -16.49 28.61 -36.68
CA ALA A 606 -15.47 28.67 -37.72
C ALA A 606 -16.03 28.29 -39.10
N GLU A 607 -15.36 28.72 -40.18
CA GLU A 607 -15.80 28.57 -41.59
C GLU A 607 -16.28 27.14 -41.95
N SER A 608 -15.61 26.10 -41.47
CA SER A 608 -15.94 24.69 -41.76
C SER A 608 -16.75 23.99 -40.68
N ALA A 609 -17.30 24.74 -39.72
CA ALA A 609 -18.04 24.20 -38.59
C ALA A 609 -19.55 24.43 -38.72
N THR A 610 -20.33 23.62 -38.00
CA THR A 610 -21.80 23.66 -38.01
C THR A 610 -22.35 23.67 -36.59
N LEU A 611 -23.29 24.58 -36.33
CA LEU A 611 -24.18 24.54 -35.18
C LEU A 611 -25.54 23.96 -35.61
N ALA A 612 -25.85 22.75 -35.16
CA ALA A 612 -27.10 22.05 -35.49
C ALA A 612 -28.10 22.11 -34.33
N LEU A 613 -29.26 22.73 -34.53
CA LEU A 613 -30.30 22.91 -33.52
C LEU A 613 -31.62 22.28 -33.98
N SER A 614 -32.31 21.54 -33.10
CA SER A 614 -33.62 20.98 -33.48
C SER A 614 -34.81 21.85 -33.11
N GLN A 615 -34.75 22.56 -31.98
CA GLN A 615 -35.83 23.37 -31.42
C GLN A 615 -35.30 24.39 -30.39
N GLY A 616 -36.20 25.16 -29.78
CA GLY A 616 -35.89 26.01 -28.63
C GLY A 616 -35.82 27.49 -28.96
N THR A 617 -35.22 28.28 -28.09
CA THR A 617 -34.90 29.70 -28.34
C THR A 617 -33.39 29.86 -28.35
N LEU A 618 -32.84 30.32 -29.48
CA LEU A 618 -31.44 30.72 -29.61
C LEU A 618 -31.35 32.22 -29.27
N ASP A 619 -31.06 32.49 -28.01
CA ASP A 619 -30.84 33.83 -27.46
C ASP A 619 -29.36 34.24 -27.41
N ASN A 620 -28.44 33.27 -27.57
CA ASN A 620 -27.01 33.55 -27.73
C ASN A 620 -26.74 34.39 -28.99
N ASN A 621 -25.76 35.28 -28.90
CA ASN A 621 -25.23 35.96 -30.08
C ASN A 621 -24.34 34.98 -30.86
N VAL A 622 -24.61 34.82 -32.15
CA VAL A 622 -23.83 33.91 -33.01
C VAL A 622 -23.00 34.69 -34.03
N THR A 623 -21.69 34.45 -34.04
CA THR A 623 -20.75 35.08 -34.98
C THR A 623 -19.89 34.03 -35.70
N GLY A 624 -19.17 34.47 -36.73
CA GLY A 624 -18.19 33.64 -37.45
C GLY A 624 -18.61 33.29 -38.88
N GLU A 625 -17.86 32.41 -39.52
CA GLU A 625 -18.00 32.10 -40.95
C GLU A 625 -18.72 30.77 -41.20
N GLY A 626 -19.02 30.00 -40.14
CA GLY A 626 -19.73 28.72 -40.25
C GLY A 626 -21.25 28.84 -40.35
N GLN A 627 -21.93 27.70 -40.41
CA GLN A 627 -23.36 27.62 -40.70
C GLN A 627 -24.22 27.19 -39.50
N ILE A 628 -25.48 27.62 -39.50
CA ILE A 628 -26.53 27.08 -38.62
C ILE A 628 -27.39 26.08 -39.39
N VAL A 629 -27.69 24.93 -38.78
CA VAL A 629 -28.63 23.94 -39.32
C VAL A 629 -29.81 23.77 -38.37
N LYS A 630 -30.99 24.22 -38.80
CA LYS A 630 -32.25 23.88 -38.16
C LYS A 630 -32.70 22.49 -38.63
N SER A 631 -32.74 21.55 -37.70
CA SER A 631 -33.19 20.17 -37.90
C SER A 631 -34.47 19.88 -37.08
N GLY A 632 -35.04 18.68 -37.16
CA GLY A 632 -36.24 18.31 -36.39
C GLY A 632 -37.54 19.00 -36.85
N SER A 633 -38.67 18.57 -36.29
CA SER A 633 -40.01 19.06 -36.66
C SER A 633 -40.48 20.29 -35.90
N ASP A 634 -39.88 20.57 -34.75
CA ASP A 634 -40.36 21.57 -33.80
C ASP A 634 -39.87 22.98 -34.19
N GLU A 635 -40.31 24.01 -33.45
CA GLU A 635 -39.96 25.41 -33.73
C GLU A 635 -38.62 25.76 -33.08
N LEU A 636 -37.75 26.43 -33.84
CA LEU A 636 -36.59 27.17 -33.33
C LEU A 636 -36.89 28.65 -33.47
N ILE A 637 -36.78 29.39 -32.37
CA ILE A 637 -36.93 30.84 -32.31
C ILE A 637 -35.53 31.43 -32.20
N VAL A 638 -35.21 32.42 -33.03
CA VAL A 638 -33.91 33.09 -33.03
C VAL A 638 -34.09 34.53 -32.58
N THR A 639 -33.45 34.88 -31.48
CA THR A 639 -33.55 36.22 -30.85
C THR A 639 -32.21 36.89 -30.57
N GLY A 640 -31.10 36.14 -30.59
CA GLY A 640 -29.76 36.71 -30.41
C GLY A 640 -29.31 37.62 -31.56
N ASP A 641 -28.31 38.46 -31.28
CA ASP A 641 -27.68 39.32 -32.28
C ASP A 641 -26.72 38.48 -33.12
N ASN A 642 -27.16 38.08 -34.31
CA ASN A 642 -26.45 37.09 -35.12
C ASN A 642 -25.79 37.71 -36.36
N ASN A 643 -24.47 37.54 -36.47
CA ASN A 643 -23.65 38.08 -37.56
C ASN A 643 -22.81 37.00 -38.26
N TYR A 644 -23.23 35.75 -38.21
CA TYR A 644 -22.54 34.66 -38.93
C TYR A 644 -22.78 34.73 -40.45
N SER A 645 -21.80 34.30 -41.23
CA SER A 645 -21.83 34.42 -42.70
C SER A 645 -21.91 33.10 -43.47
N GLY A 646 -21.82 31.95 -42.81
CA GLY A 646 -21.82 30.64 -43.49
C GLY A 646 -23.21 30.14 -43.93
N GLY A 647 -24.27 30.86 -43.58
CA GLY A 647 -25.64 30.59 -44.00
C GLY A 647 -26.44 29.70 -43.04
N THR A 648 -27.72 29.52 -43.39
CA THR A 648 -28.71 28.79 -42.59
C THR A 648 -29.39 27.72 -43.42
N THR A 649 -29.35 26.47 -42.96
CA THR A 649 -30.12 25.38 -43.55
C THR A 649 -31.31 25.01 -42.67
N ILE A 650 -32.53 25.11 -43.18
CA ILE A 650 -33.75 24.65 -42.52
C ILE A 650 -34.14 23.32 -43.15
N SER A 651 -33.65 22.22 -42.58
CA SER A 651 -33.95 20.87 -43.06
C SER A 651 -35.41 20.48 -42.87
N GLY A 652 -36.12 21.12 -41.93
CA GLY A 652 -37.53 20.87 -41.61
C GLY A 652 -38.02 21.66 -40.40
N GLY A 653 -39.31 21.52 -40.09
CA GLY A 653 -39.95 22.24 -38.99
C GLY A 653 -40.13 23.73 -39.28
N THR A 654 -40.11 24.56 -38.23
CA THR A 654 -40.24 26.02 -38.34
C THR A 654 -39.01 26.72 -37.75
N LEU A 655 -38.45 27.68 -38.46
CA LEU A 655 -37.52 28.68 -37.93
C LEU A 655 -38.25 30.02 -37.85
N THR A 656 -38.23 30.67 -36.69
CA THR A 656 -38.90 31.95 -36.46
C THR A 656 -37.87 32.99 -36.02
N ALA A 657 -37.85 34.13 -36.71
CA ALA A 657 -37.06 35.30 -36.32
C ALA A 657 -37.98 36.55 -36.30
N ASP A 658 -37.92 37.34 -35.24
CA ASP A 658 -38.71 38.57 -35.17
C ASP A 658 -38.16 39.63 -36.13
N HIS A 659 -36.84 39.68 -36.30
CA HIS A 659 -36.14 40.57 -37.22
C HIS A 659 -35.25 39.77 -38.17
N ALA A 660 -35.18 40.23 -39.43
CA ALA A 660 -34.41 39.55 -40.48
C ALA A 660 -32.90 39.53 -40.21
N ASP A 661 -32.36 40.51 -39.50
CA ASP A 661 -30.94 40.60 -39.14
C ASP A 661 -30.50 39.52 -38.14
N SER A 662 -31.42 38.90 -37.41
CA SER A 662 -31.13 37.73 -36.56
C SER A 662 -30.79 36.45 -37.36
N LEU A 663 -30.87 36.45 -38.70
CA LEU A 663 -30.62 35.28 -39.56
C LEU A 663 -29.20 35.27 -40.19
N GLY A 664 -28.32 36.16 -39.75
CA GLY A 664 -26.96 36.29 -40.31
C GLY A 664 -26.98 36.79 -41.76
N SER A 665 -25.82 36.75 -42.44
CA SER A 665 -25.66 37.30 -43.80
C SER A 665 -25.51 36.26 -44.91
N GLY A 666 -25.42 34.97 -44.57
CA GLY A 666 -25.26 33.89 -45.56
C GLY A 666 -26.58 33.40 -46.17
N ASP A 667 -26.51 32.58 -47.20
CA ASP A 667 -27.70 32.05 -47.89
C ASP A 667 -28.60 31.21 -46.96
N ILE A 668 -29.90 31.19 -47.25
CA ILE A 668 -30.89 30.36 -46.53
C ILE A 668 -31.41 29.26 -47.46
N ASP A 669 -31.06 28.00 -47.17
CA ASP A 669 -31.66 26.83 -47.81
C ASP A 669 -32.83 26.34 -46.96
N ASN A 670 -34.05 26.64 -47.41
CA ASN A 670 -35.27 26.35 -46.67
C ASN A 670 -36.02 25.18 -47.28
N SER A 671 -36.14 24.08 -46.52
CA SER A 671 -37.03 22.95 -46.80
C SER A 671 -38.21 22.84 -45.82
N GLY A 672 -38.32 23.77 -44.86
CA GLY A 672 -39.38 23.84 -43.85
C GLY A 672 -40.23 25.11 -43.97
N VAL A 673 -40.45 25.78 -42.85
CA VAL A 673 -41.13 27.08 -42.77
C VAL A 673 -40.19 28.10 -42.15
N LEU A 674 -39.94 29.20 -42.85
CA LEU A 674 -39.24 30.36 -42.30
C LEU A 674 -40.28 31.44 -41.97
N LYS A 675 -40.41 31.83 -40.69
CA LYS A 675 -41.23 32.96 -40.26
C LYS A 675 -40.35 34.16 -39.95
N VAL A 676 -40.68 35.32 -40.52
CA VAL A 676 -39.94 36.57 -40.28
C VAL A 676 -40.90 37.71 -39.98
N GLY A 677 -40.65 38.45 -38.90
CA GLY A 677 -41.50 39.55 -38.43
C GLY A 677 -41.32 40.87 -39.20
N GLU A 678 -40.10 41.40 -39.25
CA GLU A 678 -39.76 42.67 -39.92
C GLU A 678 -38.27 42.75 -40.28
N GLY A 679 -37.85 43.84 -40.95
CA GLY A 679 -36.46 44.09 -41.33
C GLY A 679 -36.18 43.92 -42.82
N GLU A 680 -34.90 43.89 -43.19
CA GLU A 680 -34.46 43.62 -44.57
C GLU A 680 -33.79 42.24 -44.61
N LEU A 681 -34.35 41.32 -45.38
CA LEU A 681 -33.79 40.00 -45.63
C LEU A 681 -32.95 40.06 -46.92
N GLU A 682 -31.65 40.32 -46.74
CA GLU A 682 -30.67 40.38 -47.83
C GLU A 682 -30.22 38.99 -48.30
N ASN A 683 -30.47 37.96 -47.49
CA ASN A 683 -30.07 36.58 -47.76
C ASN A 683 -30.74 36.04 -49.04
N ILE A 684 -30.03 35.19 -49.79
CA ILE A 684 -30.65 34.40 -50.86
C ILE A 684 -31.46 33.28 -50.22
N LEU A 685 -32.79 33.35 -50.34
CA LEU A 685 -33.70 32.30 -49.88
C LEU A 685 -33.98 31.30 -51.01
N SER A 686 -33.67 30.03 -50.78
CA SER A 686 -33.84 28.94 -51.74
C SER A 686 -34.54 27.72 -51.12
N GLY A 687 -34.81 26.68 -51.91
CA GLY A 687 -35.37 25.41 -51.44
C GLY A 687 -36.88 25.23 -51.64
N SER A 688 -37.43 24.14 -51.10
CA SER A 688 -38.86 23.78 -51.25
C SER A 688 -39.78 24.30 -50.14
N GLY A 689 -39.20 24.94 -49.13
CA GLY A 689 -39.91 25.47 -47.97
C GLY A 689 -40.66 26.78 -48.25
N SER A 690 -41.50 27.17 -47.30
CA SER A 690 -42.32 28.39 -47.38
C SER A 690 -41.76 29.54 -46.55
N LEU A 691 -42.07 30.76 -46.98
CA LEU A 691 -41.85 31.99 -46.23
C LEU A 691 -43.16 32.46 -45.61
N VAL A 692 -43.13 32.85 -44.33
CA VAL A 692 -44.29 33.42 -43.64
C VAL A 692 -43.91 34.77 -43.04
N LYS A 693 -44.49 35.84 -43.59
CA LYS A 693 -44.41 37.17 -43.00
C LYS A 693 -45.36 37.26 -41.80
N THR A 694 -44.79 37.48 -40.63
CA THR A 694 -45.49 37.66 -39.34
C THR A 694 -45.35 39.11 -38.86
N GLY A 695 -45.89 39.43 -37.68
CA GLY A 695 -45.77 40.76 -37.09
C GLY A 695 -46.51 41.88 -37.85
N THR A 696 -46.46 43.09 -37.31
CA THR A 696 -47.13 44.27 -37.89
C THR A 696 -46.20 45.14 -38.73
N GLY A 697 -44.89 44.94 -38.66
CA GLY A 697 -43.89 45.74 -39.37
C GLY A 697 -43.77 45.41 -40.86
N GLU A 698 -42.73 45.98 -41.47
CA GLU A 698 -42.38 45.79 -42.88
C GLU A 698 -41.20 44.82 -42.98
N LEU A 699 -41.31 43.80 -43.84
CA LEU A 699 -40.20 42.94 -44.26
C LEU A 699 -39.89 43.25 -45.72
N THR A 700 -38.65 43.59 -46.02
CA THR A 700 -38.15 43.76 -47.39
C THR A 700 -37.38 42.52 -47.81
N LEU A 701 -37.70 41.94 -48.96
CA LEU A 701 -36.91 40.89 -49.60
C LEU A 701 -36.02 41.54 -50.67
N SER A 702 -34.71 41.49 -50.47
CA SER A 702 -33.72 42.06 -51.40
C SER A 702 -32.78 41.02 -52.01
N GLY A 703 -32.77 39.78 -51.50
CA GLY A 703 -32.02 38.67 -52.07
C GLY A 703 -32.60 38.10 -53.38
N ASP A 704 -31.76 37.41 -54.15
CA ASP A 704 -32.12 36.71 -55.40
C ASP A 704 -32.84 35.38 -55.10
N ASN A 705 -34.06 35.47 -54.58
CA ASN A 705 -34.78 34.34 -54.01
C ASN A 705 -35.28 33.33 -55.06
N THR A 706 -35.14 32.04 -54.77
CA THR A 706 -35.53 30.91 -55.65
C THR A 706 -36.38 29.84 -54.96
N TYR A 707 -36.88 30.11 -53.75
CA TYR A 707 -37.72 29.16 -53.02
C TYR A 707 -39.08 28.91 -53.70
N SER A 708 -39.61 27.70 -53.52
CA SER A 708 -40.79 27.22 -54.26
C SER A 708 -42.00 26.88 -53.38
N GLY A 709 -41.87 26.87 -52.06
CA GLY A 709 -42.95 26.46 -51.13
C GLY A 709 -44.06 27.49 -50.89
N GLY A 710 -43.94 28.69 -51.46
CA GLY A 710 -44.93 29.77 -51.37
C GLY A 710 -44.69 30.75 -50.23
N THR A 711 -45.47 31.83 -50.25
CA THR A 711 -45.36 32.96 -49.32
C THR A 711 -46.70 33.24 -48.64
N THR A 712 -46.74 33.21 -47.31
CA THR A 712 -47.94 33.62 -46.53
C THR A 712 -47.68 34.95 -45.84
N ILE A 713 -48.52 35.96 -46.07
CA ILE A 713 -48.47 37.24 -45.36
C ILE A 713 -49.62 37.27 -44.35
N THR A 714 -49.31 37.00 -43.09
CA THR A 714 -50.33 36.93 -42.03
C THR A 714 -50.72 38.33 -41.50
N GLY A 715 -49.83 39.31 -41.65
CA GLY A 715 -50.03 40.70 -41.22
C GLY A 715 -48.85 41.60 -41.63
N GLY A 716 -48.98 42.91 -41.40
CA GLY A 716 -47.95 43.88 -41.76
C GLY A 716 -47.77 44.07 -43.27
N THR A 717 -46.56 44.44 -43.68
CA THR A 717 -46.19 44.66 -45.10
C THR A 717 -45.04 43.74 -45.51
N LEU A 718 -45.17 43.04 -46.64
CA LEU A 718 -44.05 42.42 -47.35
C LEU A 718 -43.72 43.28 -48.56
N THR A 719 -42.46 43.64 -48.74
CA THR A 719 -41.97 44.48 -49.84
C THR A 719 -40.94 43.71 -50.65
N ALA A 720 -41.09 43.74 -51.97
CA ALA A 720 -40.11 43.23 -52.92
C ALA A 720 -39.92 44.27 -54.02
N ASP A 721 -38.68 44.66 -54.31
CA ASP A 721 -38.41 45.62 -55.38
C ASP A 721 -38.72 45.03 -56.76
N HIS A 722 -38.48 43.72 -56.92
CA HIS A 722 -38.83 42.97 -58.12
C HIS A 722 -39.70 41.75 -57.77
N ALA A 723 -40.61 41.38 -58.67
CA ALA A 723 -41.54 40.27 -58.46
C ALA A 723 -40.84 38.91 -58.32
N ASP A 724 -39.68 38.71 -58.95
CA ASP A 724 -38.88 37.48 -58.87
C ASP A 724 -38.26 37.25 -57.48
N SER A 725 -38.10 38.29 -56.66
CA SER A 725 -37.69 38.16 -55.25
C SER A 725 -38.73 37.46 -54.36
N LEU A 726 -39.94 37.16 -54.85
CA LEU A 726 -41.01 36.47 -54.10
C LEU A 726 -41.01 34.93 -54.31
N GLY A 727 -39.99 34.39 -54.98
CA GLY A 727 -39.90 32.98 -55.31
C GLY A 727 -40.96 32.55 -56.33
N SER A 728 -41.18 31.24 -56.50
CA SER A 728 -42.09 30.70 -57.52
C SER A 728 -43.40 30.12 -56.99
N GLY A 729 -43.58 30.05 -55.66
CA GLY A 729 -44.76 29.44 -55.04
C GLY A 729 -45.92 30.43 -54.88
N ASP A 730 -47.12 29.94 -54.57
CA ASP A 730 -48.31 30.79 -54.38
C ASP A 730 -48.13 31.80 -53.23
N ILE A 731 -48.82 32.94 -53.35
CA ILE A 731 -48.84 33.99 -52.33
C ILE A 731 -50.23 34.09 -51.70
N ASP A 732 -50.34 33.78 -50.40
CA ASP A 732 -51.54 34.02 -49.59
C ASP A 732 -51.36 35.31 -48.79
N ASN A 733 -51.96 36.40 -49.28
CA ASN A 733 -51.82 37.72 -48.70
C ASN A 733 -53.03 38.09 -47.82
N SER A 734 -52.82 38.24 -46.52
CA SER A 734 -53.78 38.84 -45.57
C SER A 734 -53.32 40.18 -45.00
N GLY A 735 -52.16 40.70 -45.43
CA GLY A 735 -51.60 42.00 -45.06
C GLY A 735 -51.50 42.95 -46.25
N VAL A 736 -50.31 43.50 -46.45
CA VAL A 736 -49.97 44.33 -47.61
C VAL A 736 -48.80 43.69 -48.35
N LEU A 737 -48.95 43.44 -49.65
CA LEU A 737 -47.85 43.07 -50.54
C LEU A 737 -47.47 44.30 -51.38
N LYS A 738 -46.24 44.80 -51.24
CA LYS A 738 -45.68 45.86 -52.08
C LYS A 738 -44.73 45.24 -53.10
N VAL A 739 -44.92 45.56 -54.39
CA VAL A 739 -44.05 45.09 -55.47
C VAL A 739 -43.66 46.25 -56.38
N GLY A 740 -42.36 46.42 -56.65
CA GLY A 740 -41.82 47.51 -57.44
C GLY A 740 -42.00 47.35 -58.95
N GLU A 741 -41.52 46.26 -59.52
CA GLU A 741 -41.59 45.95 -60.95
C GLU A 741 -41.40 44.44 -61.24
N GLY A 742 -41.52 44.02 -62.50
CA GLY A 742 -41.29 42.63 -62.93
C GLY A 742 -42.58 41.89 -63.31
N ASP A 743 -42.46 40.58 -63.48
CA ASP A 743 -43.59 39.69 -63.79
C ASP A 743 -43.90 38.82 -62.58
N LEU A 744 -45.07 39.01 -61.98
CA LEU A 744 -45.56 38.23 -60.85
C LEU A 744 -46.31 37.01 -61.40
N GLU A 745 -45.54 35.93 -61.60
CA GLU A 745 -46.06 34.64 -62.06
C GLU A 745 -46.80 33.87 -60.95
N ASN A 746 -46.60 34.25 -59.69
CA ASN A 746 -47.21 33.58 -58.53
C ASN A 746 -48.74 33.73 -58.53
N THR A 747 -49.46 32.70 -58.05
CA THR A 747 -50.88 32.85 -57.73
C THR A 747 -51.04 33.72 -56.49
N LEU A 748 -51.61 34.92 -56.62
CA LEU A 748 -51.90 35.83 -55.52
C LEU A 748 -53.35 35.67 -55.03
N SER A 749 -53.52 35.30 -53.76
CA SER A 749 -54.81 35.07 -53.12
C SER A 749 -54.91 35.76 -51.75
N GLY A 750 -56.05 35.64 -51.07
CA GLY A 750 -56.24 36.13 -49.69
C GLY A 750 -57.07 37.43 -49.57
N SER A 751 -57.04 38.04 -48.39
CA SER A 751 -57.86 39.22 -48.05
C SER A 751 -57.09 40.55 -48.02
N GLY A 752 -55.77 40.49 -48.14
CA GLY A 752 -54.83 41.59 -48.09
C GLY A 752 -54.80 42.42 -49.38
N SER A 753 -54.13 43.56 -49.32
CA SER A 753 -54.01 44.51 -50.44
C SER A 753 -52.70 44.34 -51.22
N LEU A 754 -52.75 44.58 -52.54
CA LEU A 754 -51.58 44.72 -53.40
C LEU A 754 -51.24 46.20 -53.60
N VAL A 755 -49.97 46.56 -53.47
CA VAL A 755 -49.47 47.92 -53.66
C VAL A 755 -48.35 47.91 -54.70
N LYS A 756 -48.59 48.50 -55.86
CA LYS A 756 -47.57 48.70 -56.88
C LYS A 756 -46.72 49.94 -56.52
N THR A 757 -45.44 49.72 -56.25
CA THR A 757 -44.41 50.73 -55.97
C THR A 757 -43.46 50.86 -57.18
N GLY A 758 -42.33 51.57 -57.06
CA GLY A 758 -41.35 51.68 -58.16
C GLY A 758 -41.83 52.46 -59.40
N THR A 759 -40.92 52.70 -60.34
CA THR A 759 -41.25 53.41 -61.60
C THR A 759 -41.50 52.48 -62.78
N GLY A 760 -41.09 51.21 -62.71
CA GLY A 760 -41.26 50.22 -63.78
C GLY A 760 -42.68 49.67 -63.92
N GLU A 761 -42.82 48.67 -64.78
CA GLU A 761 -44.05 47.92 -64.99
C GLU A 761 -44.08 46.68 -64.10
N LEU A 762 -45.21 46.42 -63.46
CA LEU A 762 -45.52 45.13 -62.83
C LEU A 762 -46.59 44.45 -63.67
N THR A 763 -46.32 43.24 -64.13
CA THR A 763 -47.29 42.37 -64.78
C THR A 763 -47.77 41.33 -63.79
N LEU A 764 -49.08 41.10 -63.70
CA LEU A 764 -49.68 40.00 -62.96
C LEU A 764 -50.05 38.93 -63.98
N SER A 765 -49.19 37.92 -64.16
CA SER A 765 -49.40 36.81 -65.11
C SER A 765 -49.88 35.52 -64.44
N GLY A 766 -49.69 35.39 -63.13
CA GLY A 766 -50.27 34.33 -62.31
C GLY A 766 -51.77 34.51 -62.03
N GLY A 767 -52.36 33.56 -61.28
CA GLY A 767 -53.76 33.69 -60.83
C GLY A 767 -53.92 34.83 -59.81
N ASN A 768 -54.98 35.62 -59.90
CA ASN A 768 -55.20 36.82 -59.07
C ASN A 768 -56.55 36.76 -58.32
N ASP A 769 -56.64 35.89 -57.31
CA ASP A 769 -57.87 35.56 -56.58
C ASP A 769 -58.01 36.32 -55.23
N TYR A 770 -57.16 37.31 -54.97
CA TYR A 770 -57.24 38.13 -53.75
C TYR A 770 -58.44 39.08 -53.75
N SER A 771 -58.98 39.38 -52.56
CA SER A 771 -60.19 40.18 -52.37
C SER A 771 -59.93 41.59 -51.84
N GLY A 772 -58.71 41.88 -51.39
CA GLY A 772 -58.31 43.22 -50.95
C GLY A 772 -58.08 44.19 -52.10
N GLY A 773 -57.89 45.47 -51.76
CA GLY A 773 -57.72 46.53 -52.76
C GLY A 773 -56.35 46.53 -53.44
N THR A 774 -56.30 47.06 -54.66
CA THR A 774 -55.05 47.34 -55.39
C THR A 774 -54.76 48.84 -55.38
N THR A 775 -53.57 49.24 -54.93
CA THR A 775 -53.12 50.65 -54.93
C THR A 775 -51.89 50.80 -55.82
N ILE A 776 -51.89 51.79 -56.72
CA ILE A 776 -50.74 52.09 -57.59
C ILE A 776 -50.15 53.42 -57.13
N ILE A 777 -48.95 53.38 -56.56
CA ILE A 777 -48.23 54.55 -56.05
C ILE A 777 -47.21 55.06 -57.09
N GLY A 778 -46.70 54.18 -57.95
CA GLY A 778 -45.79 54.53 -59.06
C GLY A 778 -45.79 53.49 -60.19
N GLY A 779 -45.38 53.92 -61.39
CA GLY A 779 -45.24 53.05 -62.57
C GLY A 779 -46.57 52.57 -63.18
N THR A 780 -46.51 51.42 -63.86
CA THR A 780 -47.65 50.78 -64.56
C THR A 780 -47.95 49.42 -63.94
N LEU A 781 -49.24 49.07 -63.80
CA LEU A 781 -49.69 47.74 -63.44
C LEU A 781 -50.47 47.14 -64.61
N THR A 782 -50.04 45.99 -65.10
CA THR A 782 -50.68 45.22 -66.18
C THR A 782 -51.17 43.89 -65.60
N ALA A 783 -52.39 43.48 -65.91
CA ALA A 783 -52.92 42.17 -65.53
C ALA A 783 -53.18 41.36 -66.80
N ASP A 784 -52.45 40.25 -66.97
CA ASP A 784 -52.64 39.31 -68.08
C ASP A 784 -53.49 38.12 -67.57
N HIS A 785 -54.36 37.58 -68.42
CA HIS A 785 -55.51 36.76 -67.97
C HIS A 785 -55.20 35.28 -67.79
#